data_AF-A0AA42Z196-F1
#
_entry.id   AF-A0AA42Z196-F1
#
_cell.length_a   1.000
_cell.length_b   1.000
_cell.length_c   1.000
_cell.angle_alpha   90.00
_cell.angle_beta   90.00
_cell.angle_gamma   90.00
#
_symmetry.space_group_name_H-M   'P 1'
#
loop_
_entity.id
_entity.type
_entity.pdbx_description
1 polymer ?
#
loop_
_entity_poly.entity_id
_entity_poly.type
_entity_poly.pdbx_seq_one_letter_code
_entity_poly.pdbx_strand_id
1 'polypeptide(L)'
;MHFLTTERDVMQRSRQSTRTPIGVGAVLTLLFALLITVSPGSKAAGKGETGPVRATRVELADRPTDLQLFHTMDLDVDAVFENWARLYLTEEEETKLRRMGYALSPLPPSRAVELSTPSQTDETTDRGISSAYHTYDTLTSELNAIATAHPTLTRLTSLGQTASRPPDPIRELWMMKISDNPDAEEDEPEVAFIAAMHGDEVVGKELCIEFIHYLLDNYGTDSRVTNLVDNTEIWILPSMNPDGTEAGERYNYNGFDLNRDFPDWFDDPVNTTAGRQPETFAVMNWVAEQSINLSANFHGGALVVNYPWDSNATASSVYSPTPVPDHDAFYSISRTYAQNNPPMDASSSFADGVTNGAEWYAISGGMQDWGYAWYGKFDVTLEISDIKWPAATELPTFWSENQESMLSYLERAHEGVRGVISDSATGVPVAAEIRVDADPFAVYTDPDLGDYHRIVMPGSYTLEISAPGYYPTSVPIVIAAGPAARYDLGLQPLPSDLQPVSTRVASEPSGNGWIDPGETVELAITLKNLGSLATSIGGRLIPTGWYAELFQAESTYPDMANQAESESYAPHHTIQIDPATPAGHKIGLAVEWSAAQGGGISDPIFVALGGTACDTSVPTDIPQSIIDYQSTISEIPIATGVEIDDLQVFVDITHTFIGDLTLELMSPQGTTVLLHNRTGGGTDDILGSYGLDLTSAESLALLNNESSTGTWKLTVSDGAGGDSGTLNEWNLEICGRPLEAAPPQMLFREVSLEPGGVQLRWWPYPGLNSYRVYRSTDPSSAVAFIDVTAEDPDATDTLFQDGSVAPISYFLVTGVGPQGEGLKGHFGE
;
A
#
# COMPACT_ATOMS: atom_id res chain seq x y z
N MET A 1 32.59 8.56 32.32
CA MET A 1 34.02 8.18 32.44
C MET A 1 34.12 7.09 33.52
N HIS A 2 34.40 5.83 33.13
CA HIS A 2 34.52 4.62 33.99
C HIS A 2 33.31 4.26 34.91
N PHE A 3 32.74 3.05 34.86
CA PHE A 3 33.28 1.73 35.31
C PHE A 3 33.52 1.67 36.83
N LEU A 4 33.22 0.61 37.60
CA LEU A 4 32.48 -0.66 37.39
C LEU A 4 32.32 -1.34 38.81
N THR A 5 31.41 -2.32 38.95
CA THR A 5 31.38 -3.56 39.81
C THR A 5 32.38 -3.81 41.00
N THR A 6 32.17 -4.72 42.00
CA THR A 6 31.22 -5.84 42.25
C THR A 6 31.20 -6.28 43.75
N GLU A 7 30.11 -6.94 44.18
CA GLU A 7 29.98 -8.11 45.12
C GLU A 7 30.59 -8.24 46.55
N ARG A 8 29.92 -9.16 47.31
CA ARG A 8 30.30 -9.95 48.53
C ARG A 8 29.76 -9.41 49.88
N ASP A 9 29.42 -10.21 50.91
CA ASP A 9 29.47 -11.67 51.25
C ASP A 9 28.34 -11.95 52.34
N VAL A 10 28.05 -13.05 53.08
CA VAL A 10 28.72 -14.31 53.47
C VAL A 10 27.74 -15.36 54.11
N MET A 11 28.04 -16.68 54.03
CA MET A 11 27.59 -17.83 54.90
C MET A 11 26.10 -18.33 54.91
N GLN A 12 25.76 -19.64 54.80
CA GLN A 12 25.95 -20.86 55.65
C GLN A 12 24.95 -20.99 56.84
N ARG A 13 24.44 -22.16 57.32
CA ARG A 13 24.86 -23.59 57.17
C ARG A 13 23.76 -24.62 57.58
N SER A 14 23.70 -25.80 56.91
CA SER A 14 23.47 -27.21 57.40
C SER A 14 22.57 -27.58 58.62
N ARG A 15 21.96 -28.77 58.79
CA ARG A 15 21.70 -30.03 58.03
C ARG A 15 20.87 -30.98 58.95
N GLN A 16 20.00 -31.84 58.41
CA GLN A 16 19.71 -33.20 58.93
C GLN A 16 19.01 -34.08 57.86
N SER A 17 18.84 -35.40 58.08
CA SER A 17 18.46 -36.35 57.01
C SER A 17 17.84 -37.67 57.50
N THR A 18 16.93 -38.30 56.72
CA THR A 18 16.88 -39.79 56.56
C THR A 18 15.97 -40.30 55.40
N ARG A 19 16.58 -41.07 54.49
CA ARG A 19 16.09 -42.20 53.64
C ARG A 19 14.58 -42.38 53.26
N THR A 20 14.27 -42.18 51.96
CA THR A 20 13.77 -43.15 50.92
C THR A 20 12.81 -44.33 51.23
N PRO A 21 12.07 -44.94 50.25
CA PRO A 21 11.95 -44.68 48.78
C PRO A 21 10.54 -44.86 48.08
N ILE A 22 10.52 -44.71 46.74
CA ILE A 22 9.53 -45.15 45.70
C ILE A 22 8.15 -44.45 45.61
N GLY A 23 7.83 -43.94 44.41
CA GLY A 23 6.48 -43.55 43.95
C GLY A 23 6.52 -42.94 42.54
N VAL A 24 6.03 -43.65 41.51
CA VAL A 24 6.11 -43.24 40.09
C VAL A 24 5.05 -42.19 39.76
N GLY A 25 5.40 -41.17 38.97
CA GLY A 25 4.44 -40.15 38.50
C GLY A 25 5.07 -38.93 37.80
N ALA A 26 5.95 -39.13 36.83
CA ALA A 26 6.59 -38.03 36.09
C ALA A 26 5.76 -37.65 34.84
N VAL A 27 5.13 -36.48 34.85
CA VAL A 27 4.68 -35.78 33.63
C VAL A 27 5.88 -35.02 33.07
N LEU A 28 6.23 -35.25 31.81
CA LEU A 28 7.26 -34.45 31.12
C LEU A 28 6.62 -33.20 30.52
N THR A 29 6.86 -32.04 31.14
CA THR A 29 6.75 -30.75 30.46
C THR A 29 7.99 -30.54 29.58
N LEU A 30 7.85 -30.84 28.28
CA LEU A 30 8.89 -30.60 27.28
C LEU A 30 8.78 -29.16 26.73
N LEU A 31 9.41 -28.22 27.42
CA LEU A 31 9.63 -26.86 26.94
C LEU A 31 10.65 -26.87 25.77
N PHE A 32 10.15 -26.89 24.53
CA PHE A 32 10.93 -26.58 23.35
C PHE A 32 10.99 -25.06 23.16
N ALA A 33 11.99 -24.42 23.76
CA ALA A 33 12.31 -23.02 23.47
C ALA A 33 13.06 -22.92 22.13
N LEU A 34 12.32 -22.83 21.03
CA LEU A 34 12.87 -22.53 19.71
C LEU A 34 13.05 -21.01 19.58
N LEU A 35 14.25 -20.52 19.87
CA LEU A 35 14.64 -19.14 19.60
C LEU A 35 14.80 -18.93 18.09
N ILE A 36 13.69 -18.58 17.42
CA ILE A 36 13.73 -17.94 16.10
C ILE A 36 14.08 -16.47 16.33
N THR A 37 15.27 -16.05 15.91
CA THR A 37 15.62 -14.63 15.83
C THR A 37 14.95 -14.03 14.59
N VAL A 38 13.71 -13.61 14.74
CA VAL A 38 13.01 -12.81 13.73
C VAL A 38 13.73 -11.45 13.64
N SER A 39 14.29 -11.15 12.49
CA SER A 39 14.64 -9.75 12.15
C SER A 39 13.36 -9.03 11.78
N PRO A 40 13.20 -7.73 12.12
CA PRO A 40 12.05 -6.95 11.67
C PRO A 40 12.17 -6.67 10.17
N GLY A 41 11.75 -7.64 9.36
CA GLY A 41 11.22 -7.38 8.03
C GLY A 41 9.72 -7.10 8.17
N SER A 42 9.19 -6.22 7.33
CA SER A 42 7.74 -6.00 7.22
C SER A 42 7.02 -7.31 6.92
N LYS A 43 5.84 -7.49 7.52
CA LYS A 43 4.90 -8.51 7.04
C LYS A 43 4.49 -8.13 5.62
N ALA A 44 4.21 -9.12 4.76
CA ALA A 44 3.67 -8.82 3.44
C ALA A 44 2.18 -8.48 3.55
N ALA A 45 1.67 -7.68 2.61
CA ALA A 45 0.24 -7.41 2.47
C ALA A 45 -0.54 -8.70 2.23
N GLY A 46 -1.46 -9.01 3.14
CA GLY A 46 -2.38 -10.14 3.05
C GLY A 46 -1.74 -11.53 3.04
N LYS A 47 -2.57 -12.54 3.26
CA LYS A 47 -2.22 -13.94 3.06
C LYS A 47 -3.01 -14.49 1.87
N GLY A 48 -2.29 -14.77 0.79
CA GLY A 48 -2.84 -15.49 -0.36
C GLY A 48 -2.86 -16.99 -0.11
N GLU A 49 -4.04 -17.58 0.05
CA GLU A 49 -4.17 -19.00 0.36
C GLU A 49 -3.90 -19.88 -0.86
N THR A 50 -2.83 -20.69 -0.77
CA THR A 50 -2.31 -21.47 -1.90
C THR A 50 -3.05 -22.80 -2.16
N GLY A 51 -4.18 -23.02 -1.50
CA GLY A 51 -4.97 -24.24 -1.62
C GLY A 51 -6.38 -24.11 -1.02
N PRO A 52 -7.25 -25.12 -1.23
CA PRO A 52 -8.66 -25.04 -0.82
C PRO A 52 -8.82 -25.03 0.70
N VAL A 53 -9.28 -23.91 1.23
CA VAL A 53 -9.59 -23.70 2.64
C VAL A 53 -10.95 -24.31 3.04
N ARG A 54 -11.16 -24.52 4.35
CA ARG A 54 -12.43 -24.97 4.92
C ARG A 54 -12.77 -24.23 6.22
N ALA A 55 -14.00 -23.73 6.30
CA ALA A 55 -14.59 -23.27 7.55
C ALA A 55 -14.60 -24.42 8.58
N THR A 56 -13.87 -24.22 9.68
CA THR A 56 -13.55 -25.25 10.65
C THR A 56 -13.74 -24.71 12.06
N ARG A 57 -14.47 -25.46 12.89
CA ARG A 57 -14.61 -25.20 14.32
C ARG A 57 -13.39 -25.76 15.05
N VAL A 58 -12.71 -24.90 15.80
CA VAL A 58 -11.56 -25.21 16.65
C VAL A 58 -11.96 -24.96 18.10
N GLU A 59 -11.94 -25.99 18.96
CA GLU A 59 -12.19 -25.79 20.41
C GLU A 59 -11.00 -25.07 21.06
N LEU A 60 -11.27 -24.04 21.84
CA LEU A 60 -10.26 -23.28 22.59
C LEU A 60 -10.07 -23.89 23.99
N ALA A 61 -8.82 -23.93 24.46
CA ALA A 61 -8.43 -24.39 25.79
C ALA A 61 -8.08 -23.21 26.72
N ASP A 62 -7.52 -22.13 26.17
CA ASP A 62 -7.31 -20.83 26.82
C ASP A 62 -7.39 -19.74 25.75
N ARG A 63 -8.57 -19.10 25.62
CA ARG A 63 -8.89 -18.18 24.51
C ARG A 63 -7.79 -17.14 24.22
N PRO A 64 -7.23 -16.40 25.20
CA PRO A 64 -6.20 -15.40 24.90
C PRO A 64 -4.91 -16.02 24.34
N THR A 65 -4.43 -17.13 24.92
CA THR A 65 -3.22 -17.82 24.45
C THR A 65 -3.42 -18.46 23.09
N ASP A 66 -4.57 -19.11 22.87
CA ASP A 66 -4.89 -19.80 21.62
C ASP A 66 -5.04 -18.82 20.45
N LEU A 67 -5.73 -17.69 20.64
CA LEU A 67 -5.91 -16.70 19.59
C LEU A 67 -4.62 -15.94 19.27
N GLN A 68 -3.81 -15.56 20.27
CA GLN A 68 -2.49 -14.97 20.02
C GLN A 68 -1.59 -15.95 19.24
N LEU A 69 -1.71 -17.25 19.51
CA LEU A 69 -1.00 -18.28 18.75
C LEU A 69 -1.54 -18.42 17.31
N PHE A 70 -2.85 -18.33 17.09
CA PHE A 70 -3.44 -18.37 15.75
C PHE A 70 -3.02 -17.15 14.91
N HIS A 71 -3.02 -15.95 15.49
CA HIS A 71 -2.46 -14.75 14.85
C HIS A 71 -0.96 -14.93 14.55
N THR A 72 -0.16 -15.38 15.53
CA THR A 72 1.29 -15.63 15.35
C THR A 72 1.57 -16.72 14.29
N MET A 73 0.59 -17.58 14.01
CA MET A 73 0.65 -18.62 12.98
C MET A 73 0.08 -18.22 11.62
N ASP A 74 -0.42 -16.98 11.50
CA ASP A 74 -1.04 -16.42 10.30
C ASP A 74 -2.27 -17.22 9.83
N LEU A 75 -3.19 -17.50 10.76
CA LEU A 75 -4.44 -18.21 10.48
C LEU A 75 -5.63 -17.26 10.38
N ASP A 76 -6.51 -17.52 9.42
CA ASP A 76 -7.74 -16.74 9.21
C ASP A 76 -8.79 -17.11 10.25
N VAL A 77 -8.69 -16.48 11.42
CA VAL A 77 -9.78 -16.40 12.41
C VAL A 77 -10.88 -15.53 11.82
N ASP A 78 -12.08 -16.11 11.75
CA ASP A 78 -13.27 -15.52 11.15
C ASP A 78 -14.33 -15.12 12.18
N ALA A 79 -14.45 -15.86 13.28
CA ALA A 79 -15.28 -15.47 14.42
C ALA A 79 -14.89 -16.24 15.68
N VAL A 80 -15.00 -15.58 16.84
CA VAL A 80 -14.75 -16.21 18.14
C VAL A 80 -16.01 -16.23 18.99
N PHE A 81 -16.27 -17.41 19.57
CA PHE A 81 -17.37 -17.70 20.48
C PHE A 81 -16.82 -18.06 21.87
N GLU A 82 -17.69 -18.28 22.87
CA GLU A 82 -17.30 -18.46 24.28
C GLU A 82 -16.16 -19.48 24.50
N ASN A 83 -16.21 -20.63 23.82
CA ASN A 83 -15.29 -21.75 24.03
C ASN A 83 -14.59 -22.26 22.75
N TRP A 84 -14.86 -21.65 21.59
CA TRP A 84 -14.42 -22.16 20.29
C TRP A 84 -14.29 -21.02 19.27
N ALA A 85 -13.48 -21.21 18.24
CA ALA A 85 -13.30 -20.26 17.14
C ALA A 85 -13.63 -20.92 15.78
N ARG A 86 -14.20 -20.13 14.87
CA ARG A 86 -14.38 -20.45 13.46
C ARG A 86 -13.17 -19.92 12.71
N LEU A 87 -12.41 -20.81 12.07
CA LEU A 87 -11.25 -20.48 11.23
C LEU A 87 -11.48 -21.02 9.83
N TYR A 88 -11.01 -20.32 8.80
CA TYR A 88 -10.75 -20.93 7.50
C TYR A 88 -9.34 -21.53 7.54
N LEU A 89 -9.20 -22.79 7.10
CA LEU A 89 -7.95 -23.54 7.21
C LEU A 89 -7.69 -24.39 5.96
N THR A 90 -6.44 -24.43 5.51
CA THR A 90 -5.96 -25.44 4.55
C THR A 90 -5.79 -26.81 5.22
N GLU A 91 -5.63 -27.87 4.40
CA GLU A 91 -5.36 -29.23 4.91
C GLU A 91 -4.01 -29.33 5.66
N GLU A 92 -3.03 -28.48 5.34
CA GLU A 92 -1.77 -28.42 6.09
C GLU A 92 -1.96 -27.79 7.47
N GLU A 93 -2.77 -26.75 7.61
CA GLU A 93 -3.01 -26.07 8.89
C GLU A 93 -3.95 -26.83 9.80
N GLU A 94 -5.00 -27.46 9.25
CA GLU A 94 -5.74 -28.52 9.93
C GLU A 94 -4.75 -29.56 10.52
N THR A 95 -3.78 -30.01 9.71
CA THR A 95 -2.78 -30.99 10.13
C THR A 95 -1.82 -30.43 11.18
N LYS A 96 -1.43 -29.15 11.09
CA LYS A 96 -0.57 -28.42 12.05
C LYS A 96 -1.26 -28.32 13.41
N LEU A 97 -2.50 -27.82 13.45
CA LEU A 97 -3.30 -27.71 14.68
C LEU A 97 -3.63 -29.07 15.30
N ARG A 98 -3.96 -30.09 14.49
CA ARG A 98 -4.17 -31.47 14.97
C ARG A 98 -2.90 -32.09 15.60
N ARG A 99 -1.69 -31.72 15.12
CA ARG A 99 -0.41 -32.13 15.76
C ARG A 99 -0.13 -31.36 17.05
N MET A 100 -0.58 -30.12 17.16
CA MET A 100 -0.43 -29.28 18.37
C MET A 100 -1.43 -29.65 19.47
N GLY A 101 -2.50 -30.37 19.14
CA GLY A 101 -3.41 -31.01 20.09
C GLY A 101 -4.83 -30.46 20.10
N TYR A 102 -5.14 -29.48 19.23
CA TYR A 102 -6.47 -28.90 19.12
C TYR A 102 -7.51 -29.94 18.64
N ALA A 103 -8.76 -29.75 19.09
CA ALA A 103 -9.91 -30.48 18.58
C ALA A 103 -10.56 -29.67 17.46
N LEU A 104 -10.55 -30.21 16.24
CA LEU A 104 -11.11 -29.56 15.05
C LEU A 104 -12.21 -30.42 14.40
N SER A 105 -13.34 -29.80 14.11
CA SER A 105 -14.45 -30.36 13.33
C SER A 105 -14.82 -29.45 12.15
N PRO A 106 -15.00 -29.97 10.93
CA PRO A 106 -15.46 -29.16 9.81
C PRO A 106 -16.87 -28.63 10.06
N LEU A 107 -17.14 -27.41 9.60
CA LEU A 107 -18.47 -26.81 9.61
C LEU A 107 -19.19 -27.09 8.27
N PRO A 108 -20.53 -26.93 8.21
CA PRO A 108 -21.20 -26.78 6.92
C PRO A 108 -20.67 -25.52 6.19
N PRO A 109 -20.86 -25.43 4.86
CA PRO A 109 -20.66 -24.18 4.13
C PRO A 109 -21.48 -23.03 4.76
N SER A 110 -20.98 -21.81 4.61
CA SER A 110 -21.64 -20.55 5.00
C SER A 110 -22.98 -20.31 4.30
N ARG A 111 -23.23 -21.01 3.19
CA ARG A 111 -24.44 -20.94 2.37
C ARG A 111 -25.57 -21.85 2.87
N ALA A 112 -26.72 -21.25 3.18
CA ALA A 112 -27.96 -21.98 3.40
C ALA A 112 -28.35 -22.84 2.17
N VAL A 113 -28.96 -24.00 2.41
CA VAL A 113 -29.09 -25.08 1.42
C VAL A 113 -30.03 -24.73 0.25
N GLU A 114 -29.55 -25.06 -0.96
CA GLU A 114 -30.24 -24.99 -2.27
C GLU A 114 -30.66 -23.59 -2.76
N LEU A 115 -29.99 -23.13 -3.81
CA LEU A 115 -30.52 -22.14 -4.74
C LEU A 115 -31.85 -22.65 -5.31
N SER A 116 -32.97 -22.13 -4.80
CA SER A 116 -34.20 -22.08 -5.58
C SER A 116 -33.93 -21.25 -6.83
N THR A 117 -33.87 -21.89 -7.99
CA THR A 117 -33.70 -21.19 -9.28
C THR A 117 -34.84 -20.19 -9.46
N PRO A 118 -34.57 -18.96 -9.93
CA PRO A 118 -35.60 -17.95 -10.09
C PRO A 118 -36.78 -18.46 -10.91
N SER A 119 -37.94 -18.55 -10.25
CA SER A 119 -39.20 -18.85 -10.92
C SER A 119 -39.56 -17.65 -11.79
N GLN A 120 -39.59 -17.81 -13.12
CA GLN A 120 -40.01 -16.75 -14.05
C GLN A 120 -41.52 -16.49 -14.00
N THR A 121 -42.12 -16.43 -12.80
CA THR A 121 -43.55 -16.21 -12.56
C THR A 121 -43.90 -15.51 -11.24
N ASP A 122 -42.94 -15.09 -10.40
CA ASP A 122 -43.28 -14.28 -9.22
C ASP A 122 -43.65 -12.84 -9.65
N GLU A 123 -44.95 -12.57 -9.69
CA GLU A 123 -45.54 -11.31 -10.13
C GLU A 123 -45.21 -10.18 -9.14
N THR A 124 -44.84 -9.01 -9.66
CA THR A 124 -44.53 -7.83 -8.85
C THR A 124 -45.71 -7.40 -7.99
N THR A 125 -45.50 -7.32 -6.68
CA THR A 125 -46.43 -6.68 -5.75
C THR A 125 -45.78 -5.43 -5.13
N ASP A 126 -46.08 -4.28 -5.73
CA ASP A 126 -45.90 -2.92 -5.18
C ASP A 126 -44.65 -2.72 -4.30
N ARG A 127 -43.47 -2.91 -4.91
CA ARG A 127 -42.14 -2.60 -4.35
C ARG A 127 -41.75 -3.36 -3.07
N GLY A 128 -42.21 -4.60 -2.92
CA GLY A 128 -41.59 -5.55 -1.99
C GLY A 128 -40.15 -5.92 -2.39
N ILE A 129 -39.24 -5.87 -1.40
CA ILE A 129 -37.82 -6.27 -1.45
C ILE A 129 -37.62 -7.60 -2.19
N SER A 130 -36.57 -7.68 -3.02
CA SER A 130 -36.27 -8.90 -3.79
C SER A 130 -36.06 -10.11 -2.87
N SER A 131 -36.85 -11.17 -3.07
CA SER A 131 -36.64 -12.46 -2.39
C SER A 131 -35.56 -13.32 -3.08
N ALA A 132 -34.59 -12.69 -3.74
CA ALA A 132 -33.46 -13.29 -4.43
C ALA A 132 -32.25 -12.36 -4.40
N TYR A 133 -31.07 -12.90 -4.09
CA TYR A 133 -29.79 -12.16 -4.12
C TYR A 133 -29.44 -11.70 -5.53
N HIS A 134 -28.85 -10.51 -5.63
CA HIS A 134 -28.34 -9.98 -6.89
C HIS A 134 -27.03 -10.65 -7.29
N THR A 135 -26.94 -11.16 -8.52
CA THR A 135 -25.66 -11.45 -9.18
C THR A 135 -25.00 -10.15 -9.64
N TYR A 136 -23.71 -10.18 -9.92
CA TYR A 136 -22.96 -9.04 -10.45
C TYR A 136 -23.64 -8.40 -11.68
N ASP A 137 -24.13 -9.20 -12.63
CA ASP A 137 -24.85 -8.73 -13.82
C ASP A 137 -26.12 -7.94 -13.45
N THR A 138 -26.89 -8.44 -12.47
CA THR A 138 -28.12 -7.78 -12.03
C THR A 138 -27.85 -6.53 -11.20
N LEU A 139 -26.86 -6.56 -10.31
CA LEU A 139 -26.38 -5.40 -9.55
C LEU A 139 -25.92 -4.29 -10.50
N THR A 140 -25.04 -4.63 -11.46
CA THR A 140 -24.55 -3.70 -12.48
C THR A 140 -25.70 -3.08 -13.27
N SER A 141 -26.66 -3.90 -13.71
CA SER A 141 -27.83 -3.45 -14.47
C SER A 141 -28.73 -2.52 -13.65
N GLU A 142 -28.92 -2.80 -12.37
CA GLU A 142 -29.77 -2.03 -11.46
C GLU A 142 -29.13 -0.69 -11.09
N LEU A 143 -27.86 -0.66 -10.68
CA LEU A 143 -27.16 0.58 -10.37
C LEU A 143 -27.13 1.52 -11.59
N ASN A 144 -26.90 0.98 -12.80
CA ASN A 144 -26.97 1.76 -14.04
C ASN A 144 -28.39 2.29 -14.31
N ALA A 145 -29.44 1.51 -14.01
CA ALA A 145 -30.83 1.95 -14.14
C ALA A 145 -31.19 3.05 -13.13
N ILE A 146 -30.72 2.93 -11.88
CA ILE A 146 -30.87 3.95 -10.83
C ILE A 146 -30.19 5.26 -11.27
N ALA A 147 -28.92 5.20 -11.66
CA ALA A 147 -28.17 6.38 -12.13
C ALA A 147 -28.82 7.06 -13.35
N THR A 148 -29.42 6.26 -14.25
CA THR A 148 -30.18 6.76 -15.41
C THR A 148 -31.53 7.40 -15.01
N ALA A 149 -32.14 6.95 -13.92
CA ALA A 149 -33.44 7.43 -13.45
C ALA A 149 -33.34 8.66 -12.51
N HIS A 150 -32.24 8.77 -11.74
CA HIS A 150 -32.01 9.84 -10.76
C HIS A 150 -30.77 10.72 -11.08
N PRO A 151 -30.50 11.13 -12.33
CA PRO A 151 -29.23 11.77 -12.74
C PRO A 151 -28.99 13.16 -12.13
N THR A 152 -29.94 13.75 -11.42
CA THR A 152 -29.73 14.96 -10.61
C THR A 152 -29.30 14.67 -9.17
N LEU A 153 -29.41 13.43 -8.70
CA LEU A 153 -29.13 13.02 -7.31
C LEU A 153 -28.03 11.96 -7.18
N THR A 154 -27.63 11.31 -8.28
CA THR A 154 -26.75 10.13 -8.23
C THR A 154 -25.61 10.16 -9.23
N ARG A 155 -24.38 9.81 -8.83
CA ARG A 155 -23.30 9.42 -9.76
C ARG A 155 -22.87 7.99 -9.48
N LEU A 156 -22.89 7.16 -10.52
CA LEU A 156 -22.34 5.81 -10.50
C LEU A 156 -20.94 5.85 -11.12
N THR A 157 -19.94 5.40 -10.37
CA THR A 157 -18.56 5.24 -10.83
C THR A 157 -18.05 3.83 -10.54
N SER A 158 -16.93 3.45 -11.15
CA SER A 158 -16.14 2.29 -10.73
C SER A 158 -14.89 2.79 -10.02
N LEU A 159 -14.59 2.25 -8.84
CA LEU A 159 -13.32 2.56 -8.14
C LEU A 159 -12.12 1.85 -8.78
N GLY A 160 -12.37 0.85 -9.63
CA GLY A 160 -11.35 -0.03 -10.17
C GLY A 160 -11.92 -1.41 -10.50
N GLN A 161 -11.04 -2.28 -11.00
CA GLN A 161 -11.40 -3.59 -11.53
C GLN A 161 -10.78 -4.73 -10.72
N THR A 162 -11.50 -5.84 -10.58
CA THR A 162 -10.97 -7.06 -9.96
C THR A 162 -9.88 -7.73 -10.82
N ALA A 163 -9.11 -8.62 -10.22
CA ALA A 163 -8.22 -9.51 -10.98
C ALA A 163 -9.04 -10.45 -11.89
N SER A 164 -8.45 -10.93 -12.99
CA SER A 164 -9.11 -11.92 -13.85
C SER A 164 -8.16 -12.96 -14.43
N ARG A 165 -8.70 -14.15 -14.70
CA ARG A 165 -8.15 -15.12 -15.65
C ARG A 165 -9.30 -15.82 -16.37
N PRO A 166 -9.19 -16.13 -17.68
CA PRO A 166 -10.24 -16.86 -18.38
C PRO A 166 -10.56 -18.20 -17.71
N PRO A 167 -11.86 -18.54 -17.50
CA PRO A 167 -13.02 -18.01 -18.23
C PRO A 167 -13.72 -16.81 -17.56
N ASP A 168 -13.30 -16.39 -16.38
CA ASP A 168 -14.06 -15.44 -15.55
C ASP A 168 -13.89 -13.98 -16.07
N PRO A 169 -14.95 -13.17 -16.07
CA PRO A 169 -14.88 -11.77 -16.50
C PRO A 169 -14.24 -10.89 -15.43
N ILE A 170 -13.58 -9.82 -15.86
CA ILE A 170 -13.25 -8.67 -14.99
C ILE A 170 -14.56 -8.07 -14.46
N ARG A 171 -14.57 -7.69 -13.18
CA ARG A 171 -15.71 -7.03 -12.53
C ARG A 171 -15.32 -5.64 -12.01
N GLU A 172 -16.25 -4.70 -12.10
CA GLU A 172 -16.11 -3.31 -11.65
C GLU A 172 -16.51 -3.17 -10.17
N LEU A 173 -15.76 -2.37 -9.40
CA LEU A 173 -16.12 -2.00 -8.04
C LEU A 173 -17.07 -0.80 -8.08
N TRP A 174 -18.34 -1.08 -8.39
CA TRP A 174 -19.40 -0.09 -8.55
C TRP A 174 -19.72 0.66 -7.25
N MET A 175 -19.46 1.96 -7.25
CA MET A 175 -19.70 2.91 -6.16
C MET A 175 -20.73 3.96 -6.59
N MET A 176 -21.74 4.21 -5.74
CA MET A 176 -22.81 5.18 -5.97
C MET A 176 -22.68 6.36 -5.00
N LYS A 177 -22.41 7.56 -5.52
CA LYS A 177 -22.56 8.86 -4.83
C LYS A 177 -24.02 9.28 -4.85
N ILE A 178 -24.56 9.73 -3.72
CA ILE A 178 -25.89 10.33 -3.57
C ILE A 178 -25.76 11.66 -2.80
N SER A 179 -26.21 12.75 -3.41
CA SER A 179 -26.23 14.14 -2.90
C SER A 179 -27.29 14.92 -3.73
N ASP A 180 -27.77 16.10 -3.32
CA ASP A 180 -28.66 16.91 -4.17
C ASP A 180 -27.93 17.65 -5.30
N ASN A 181 -26.61 17.86 -5.19
CA ASN A 181 -25.76 18.51 -6.20
C ASN A 181 -24.51 17.67 -6.59
N PRO A 182 -24.66 16.40 -7.03
CA PRO A 182 -23.56 15.42 -7.12
C PRO A 182 -22.56 15.66 -8.28
N ASP A 183 -22.53 16.85 -8.88
CA ASP A 183 -21.50 17.33 -9.82
C ASP A 183 -20.58 18.41 -9.18
N ALA A 184 -20.86 18.81 -7.94
CA ALA A 184 -20.14 19.84 -7.20
C ALA A 184 -19.50 19.25 -5.94
N GLU A 185 -18.52 19.98 -5.42
CA GLU A 185 -18.01 19.80 -4.06
C GLU A 185 -18.69 20.83 -3.15
N GLU A 186 -19.12 20.42 -1.96
CA GLU A 186 -19.87 21.25 -1.01
C GLU A 186 -19.41 21.06 0.45
N ASP A 187 -19.66 22.05 1.30
CA ASP A 187 -19.24 22.10 2.72
C ASP A 187 -20.12 21.12 3.54
N GLU A 188 -19.92 19.82 3.33
CA GLU A 188 -20.78 18.72 3.77
C GLU A 188 -19.94 17.49 4.20
N PRO A 189 -20.35 16.76 5.25
CA PRO A 189 -19.60 15.58 5.68
C PRO A 189 -19.83 14.40 4.73
N GLU A 190 -18.76 13.88 4.14
CA GLU A 190 -18.81 12.65 3.37
C GLU A 190 -18.98 11.40 4.24
N VAL A 191 -19.82 10.45 3.81
CA VAL A 191 -20.13 9.21 4.53
C VAL A 191 -20.15 7.99 3.60
N ALA A 192 -19.47 6.91 4.00
CA ALA A 192 -19.30 5.72 3.16
C ALA A 192 -19.92 4.43 3.73
N PHE A 193 -20.67 3.69 2.91
CA PHE A 193 -21.16 2.35 3.21
C PHE A 193 -20.56 1.32 2.25
N ILE A 194 -19.71 0.43 2.75
CA ILE A 194 -18.99 -0.58 1.95
C ILE A 194 -19.48 -1.97 2.36
N ALA A 195 -19.76 -2.86 1.42
CA ALA A 195 -20.25 -4.20 1.73
C ALA A 195 -19.60 -5.31 0.89
N ALA A 196 -19.73 -6.54 1.39
CA ALA A 196 -19.23 -7.78 0.77
C ALA A 196 -17.77 -7.66 0.29
N MET A 197 -16.87 -7.19 1.17
CA MET A 197 -15.42 -7.37 0.97
C MET A 197 -15.01 -8.85 1.20
N HIS A 198 -15.79 -9.58 1.99
CA HIS A 198 -15.85 -11.03 1.93
C HIS A 198 -17.02 -11.48 1.06
N GLY A 199 -16.75 -12.27 0.04
CA GLY A 199 -17.77 -12.64 -0.95
C GLY A 199 -18.87 -13.58 -0.43
N ASP A 200 -18.61 -14.33 0.66
CA ASP A 200 -19.63 -15.20 1.28
C ASP A 200 -20.55 -14.50 2.29
N GLU A 201 -20.40 -13.17 2.48
CA GLU A 201 -21.06 -12.34 3.49
C GLU A 201 -22.06 -11.34 2.85
N VAL A 202 -23.04 -11.90 2.15
CA VAL A 202 -23.85 -11.17 1.14
C VAL A 202 -24.98 -10.28 1.67
N VAL A 203 -25.36 -10.37 2.94
CA VAL A 203 -26.51 -9.61 3.46
C VAL A 203 -26.26 -8.10 3.35
N GLY A 204 -25.04 -7.63 3.60
CA GLY A 204 -24.68 -6.21 3.54
C GLY A 204 -24.85 -5.61 2.15
N LYS A 205 -24.49 -6.37 1.11
CA LYS A 205 -24.66 -5.97 -0.30
C LYS A 205 -26.12 -5.66 -0.60
N GLU A 206 -27.03 -6.53 -0.20
CA GLU A 206 -28.46 -6.35 -0.44
C GLU A 206 -29.02 -5.17 0.39
N LEU A 207 -28.55 -4.96 1.63
CA LEU A 207 -28.91 -3.77 2.41
C LEU A 207 -28.43 -2.46 1.76
N CYS A 208 -27.22 -2.43 1.19
CA CYS A 208 -26.72 -1.27 0.44
C CYS A 208 -27.59 -0.94 -0.78
N ILE A 209 -28.05 -1.93 -1.53
CA ILE A 209 -28.96 -1.74 -2.69
C ILE A 209 -30.31 -1.18 -2.23
N GLU A 210 -30.92 -1.78 -1.21
CA GLU A 210 -32.21 -1.32 -0.67
C GLU A 210 -32.08 0.08 0.00
N PHE A 211 -30.91 0.45 0.55
CA PHE A 211 -30.65 1.79 1.08
C PHE A 211 -30.55 2.85 -0.03
N ILE A 212 -29.91 2.54 -1.17
CA ILE A 212 -29.91 3.41 -2.36
C ILE A 212 -31.35 3.68 -2.82
N HIS A 213 -32.18 2.63 -2.98
CA HIS A 213 -33.60 2.79 -3.33
C HIS A 213 -34.35 3.62 -2.28
N TYR A 214 -34.17 3.31 -0.99
CA TYR A 214 -34.88 3.98 0.09
C TYR A 214 -34.58 5.49 0.15
N LEU A 215 -33.32 5.89 0.00
CA LEU A 215 -32.94 7.30 -0.04
C LEU A 215 -33.62 8.01 -1.22
N LEU A 216 -33.51 7.45 -2.42
CA LEU A 216 -34.01 8.07 -3.66
C LEU A 216 -35.55 8.09 -3.78
N ASP A 217 -36.23 7.09 -3.21
CA ASP A 217 -37.69 7.00 -3.21
C ASP A 217 -38.36 7.95 -2.21
N ASN A 218 -37.71 8.20 -1.08
CA ASN A 218 -38.24 9.05 -0.03
C ASN A 218 -37.74 10.50 -0.14
N TYR A 219 -36.73 10.77 -0.97
CA TYR A 219 -36.28 12.12 -1.30
C TYR A 219 -37.43 13.02 -1.79
N GLY A 220 -37.50 14.24 -1.27
CA GLY A 220 -38.56 15.20 -1.53
C GLY A 220 -39.94 14.83 -0.95
N THR A 221 -40.07 13.73 -0.21
CA THR A 221 -41.34 13.30 0.40
C THR A 221 -41.25 13.03 1.90
N ASP A 222 -40.18 12.39 2.38
CA ASP A 222 -39.81 12.32 3.79
C ASP A 222 -38.75 13.38 4.14
N SER A 223 -38.99 14.16 5.18
CA SER A 223 -38.12 15.29 5.54
C SER A 223 -36.80 14.88 6.18
N ARG A 224 -36.67 13.68 6.76
CA ARG A 224 -35.40 13.18 7.31
C ARG A 224 -34.49 12.74 6.16
N VAL A 225 -35.02 11.93 5.25
CA VAL A 225 -34.30 11.49 4.05
C VAL A 225 -33.91 12.66 3.15
N THR A 226 -34.81 13.62 2.95
CA THR A 226 -34.52 14.84 2.17
C THR A 226 -33.40 15.65 2.84
N ASN A 227 -33.44 15.89 4.15
CA ASN A 227 -32.37 16.60 4.87
C ASN A 227 -31.03 15.84 4.81
N LEU A 228 -31.03 14.51 4.76
CA LEU A 228 -29.79 13.74 4.66
C LEU A 228 -29.15 13.90 3.28
N VAL A 229 -29.92 13.84 2.19
CA VAL A 229 -29.40 14.02 0.82
C VAL A 229 -29.09 15.49 0.49
N ASP A 230 -29.82 16.45 1.07
CA ASP A 230 -29.59 17.91 0.94
C ASP A 230 -28.43 18.46 1.83
N ASN A 231 -27.72 17.60 2.59
CA ASN A 231 -26.66 18.02 3.54
C ASN A 231 -25.53 16.98 3.72
N THR A 232 -25.50 15.90 2.94
CA THR A 232 -24.52 14.81 3.11
C THR A 232 -24.17 14.19 1.76
N GLU A 233 -22.88 14.07 1.49
CA GLU A 233 -22.35 13.23 0.42
C GLU A 233 -22.38 11.75 0.88
N ILE A 234 -23.23 10.94 0.25
CA ILE A 234 -23.43 9.53 0.64
C ILE A 234 -22.85 8.60 -0.43
N TRP A 235 -21.75 7.93 -0.10
CA TRP A 235 -21.07 6.94 -0.92
C TRP A 235 -21.49 5.51 -0.56
N ILE A 236 -21.93 4.72 -1.53
CA ILE A 236 -22.38 3.33 -1.30
C ILE A 236 -21.73 2.38 -2.32
N LEU A 237 -20.89 1.46 -1.82
CA LEU A 237 -20.25 0.37 -2.55
C LEU A 237 -20.85 -0.98 -2.11
N PRO A 238 -21.84 -1.53 -2.82
CA PRO A 238 -22.53 -2.75 -2.37
C PRO A 238 -21.64 -4.00 -2.38
N SER A 239 -20.58 -4.04 -3.19
CA SER A 239 -19.78 -5.25 -3.38
C SER A 239 -18.32 -4.92 -3.69
N MET A 240 -17.49 -4.82 -2.66
CA MET A 240 -16.03 -4.66 -2.81
C MET A 240 -15.36 -5.93 -3.40
N ASN A 241 -15.89 -7.13 -3.11
CA ASN A 241 -15.40 -8.40 -3.64
C ASN A 241 -16.50 -9.11 -4.47
N PRO A 242 -16.78 -8.65 -5.71
CA PRO A 242 -17.79 -9.26 -6.56
C PRO A 242 -17.36 -10.64 -7.10
N ASP A 243 -16.05 -10.93 -7.14
CA ASP A 243 -15.51 -12.21 -7.62
C ASP A 243 -15.74 -13.33 -6.61
N GLY A 244 -15.38 -13.11 -5.34
CA GLY A 244 -15.73 -14.01 -4.23
C GLY A 244 -17.25 -14.16 -4.08
N THR A 245 -18.01 -13.08 -4.32
CA THR A 245 -19.48 -13.11 -4.28
C THR A 245 -20.07 -14.05 -5.33
N GLU A 246 -19.58 -14.01 -6.57
CA GLU A 246 -20.06 -14.91 -7.63
C GLU A 246 -19.55 -16.35 -7.44
N ALA A 247 -18.35 -16.55 -6.86
CA ALA A 247 -17.85 -17.86 -6.46
C ALA A 247 -18.63 -18.48 -5.28
N GLY A 248 -19.13 -17.65 -4.36
CA GLY A 248 -19.66 -18.07 -3.07
C GLY A 248 -18.59 -18.29 -2.00
N GLU A 249 -17.49 -17.54 -2.07
CA GLU A 249 -16.28 -17.70 -1.26
C GLU A 249 -15.87 -16.38 -0.58
N ARG A 250 -15.21 -16.48 0.59
CA ARG A 250 -14.76 -15.33 1.39
C ARG A 250 -13.73 -14.46 0.65
N TYR A 251 -12.76 -15.09 0.01
CA TYR A 251 -11.53 -14.48 -0.50
C TYR A 251 -11.75 -13.76 -1.83
N ASN A 252 -10.82 -12.91 -2.26
CA ASN A 252 -10.83 -12.37 -3.63
C ASN A 252 -10.38 -13.42 -4.67
N TYR A 253 -10.37 -13.06 -5.94
CA TYR A 253 -9.98 -13.95 -7.05
C TYR A 253 -8.59 -14.61 -6.87
N ASN A 254 -7.65 -13.93 -6.21
CA ASN A 254 -6.30 -14.44 -5.99
C ASN A 254 -6.17 -15.30 -4.70
N GLY A 255 -7.25 -15.48 -3.95
CA GLY A 255 -7.25 -16.22 -2.67
C GLY A 255 -6.77 -15.39 -1.48
N PHE A 256 -6.83 -14.06 -1.55
CA PHE A 256 -6.47 -13.17 -0.44
C PHE A 256 -7.72 -12.73 0.36
N ASP A 257 -7.57 -12.62 1.68
CA ASP A 257 -8.55 -11.98 2.56
C ASP A 257 -8.35 -10.47 2.51
N LEU A 258 -9.29 -9.73 1.91
CA LEU A 258 -9.19 -8.29 1.72
C LEU A 258 -9.18 -7.52 3.05
N ASN A 259 -9.74 -8.08 4.13
CA ASN A 259 -9.70 -7.47 5.47
C ASN A 259 -8.46 -7.92 6.27
N ARG A 260 -7.41 -8.41 5.57
CA ARG A 260 -6.04 -8.62 6.05
C ARG A 260 -4.98 -7.97 5.14
N ASP A 261 -5.42 -7.27 4.09
CA ASP A 261 -4.57 -6.81 2.99
C ASP A 261 -4.16 -5.33 3.12
N PHE A 262 -4.91 -4.52 3.88
CA PHE A 262 -4.59 -3.10 4.10
C PHE A 262 -3.30 -2.91 4.94
N PRO A 263 -2.63 -1.75 4.85
CA PRO A 263 -1.55 -1.38 5.78
C PRO A 263 -2.03 -1.39 7.24
N ASP A 264 -1.14 -1.76 8.16
CA ASP A 264 -1.46 -1.94 9.58
C ASP A 264 -0.64 -1.02 10.48
N TRP A 265 -1.30 -0.27 11.36
CA TRP A 265 -0.64 0.73 12.22
C TRP A 265 0.45 0.15 13.16
N PHE A 266 0.40 -1.15 13.47
CA PHE A 266 1.31 -1.82 14.40
C PHE A 266 2.37 -2.68 13.70
N ASP A 267 1.97 -3.47 12.69
CA ASP A 267 2.82 -4.49 12.04
C ASP A 267 3.26 -4.15 10.60
N ASP A 268 2.55 -3.26 9.91
CA ASP A 268 2.82 -2.81 8.53
C ASP A 268 2.57 -1.29 8.36
N PRO A 269 3.31 -0.42 9.09
CA PRO A 269 2.97 1.00 9.27
C PRO A 269 3.34 1.89 8.08
N VAL A 270 3.49 1.33 6.89
CA VAL A 270 3.78 2.06 5.65
C VAL A 270 2.50 2.09 4.82
N ASN A 271 1.77 3.21 4.86
CA ASN A 271 0.60 3.40 4.01
C ASN A 271 1.02 3.44 2.53
N THR A 272 0.91 2.30 1.85
CA THR A 272 1.24 2.16 0.44
C THR A 272 0.36 1.12 -0.21
N THR A 273 -0.08 1.43 -1.43
CA THR A 273 -0.84 0.54 -2.31
C THR A 273 0.03 -0.49 -3.02
N ALA A 274 1.36 -0.40 -2.90
CA ALA A 274 2.30 -1.36 -3.50
C ALA A 274 2.13 -2.77 -2.90
N GLY A 275 1.81 -3.74 -3.75
CA GLY A 275 1.67 -5.16 -3.37
C GLY A 275 0.30 -5.55 -2.80
N ARG A 276 -0.64 -4.61 -2.67
CA ARG A 276 -2.04 -4.86 -2.28
C ARG A 276 -2.82 -5.52 -3.43
N GLN A 277 -3.96 -6.13 -3.12
CA GLN A 277 -4.90 -6.63 -4.13
C GLN A 277 -5.56 -5.50 -4.92
N PRO A 278 -6.06 -5.75 -6.16
CA PRO A 278 -6.74 -4.71 -6.96
C PRO A 278 -7.95 -4.09 -6.25
N GLU A 279 -8.70 -4.87 -5.49
CA GLU A 279 -9.87 -4.41 -4.74
C GLU A 279 -9.45 -3.48 -3.59
N THR A 280 -8.40 -3.85 -2.86
CA THR A 280 -7.77 -3.03 -1.81
C THR A 280 -7.18 -1.74 -2.38
N PHE A 281 -6.42 -1.85 -3.48
CA PHE A 281 -5.80 -0.73 -4.20
C PHE A 281 -6.84 0.32 -4.64
N ALA A 282 -7.96 -0.12 -5.20
CA ALA A 282 -9.08 0.73 -5.62
C ALA A 282 -9.67 1.52 -4.43
N VAL A 283 -10.00 0.85 -3.34
CA VAL A 283 -10.56 1.50 -2.14
C VAL A 283 -9.52 2.40 -1.44
N MET A 284 -8.24 2.02 -1.43
CA MET A 284 -7.17 2.82 -0.85
C MET A 284 -6.94 4.14 -1.60
N ASN A 285 -6.91 4.11 -2.93
CA ASN A 285 -6.77 5.34 -3.74
C ASN A 285 -8.01 6.22 -3.59
N TRP A 286 -9.22 5.64 -3.69
CA TRP A 286 -10.47 6.39 -3.54
C TRP A 286 -10.54 7.10 -2.18
N VAL A 287 -10.28 6.41 -1.06
CA VAL A 287 -10.27 7.08 0.27
C VAL A 287 -9.16 8.14 0.39
N ALA A 288 -8.08 8.06 -0.41
CA ALA A 288 -7.03 9.08 -0.44
C ALA A 288 -7.39 10.33 -1.27
N GLU A 289 -8.46 10.26 -2.07
CA GLU A 289 -8.97 11.36 -2.91
C GLU A 289 -10.20 12.05 -2.26
N GLN A 290 -10.64 11.64 -1.06
CA GLN A 290 -11.92 12.01 -0.45
C GLN A 290 -11.79 12.34 1.04
N SER A 291 -12.66 13.21 1.53
CA SER A 291 -12.74 13.76 2.89
C SER A 291 -13.66 12.96 3.82
N ILE A 292 -13.65 11.61 3.72
CA ILE A 292 -14.60 10.71 4.43
C ILE A 292 -14.52 10.83 5.96
N ASN A 293 -15.53 11.47 6.56
CA ASN A 293 -15.64 11.68 8.01
C ASN A 293 -16.12 10.41 8.74
N LEU A 294 -17.10 9.71 8.17
CA LEU A 294 -17.75 8.54 8.78
C LEU A 294 -17.89 7.40 7.76
N SER A 295 -17.76 6.15 8.19
CA SER A 295 -17.91 4.99 7.32
C SER A 295 -18.37 3.76 8.08
N ALA A 296 -19.01 2.83 7.40
CA ALA A 296 -19.25 1.49 7.93
C ALA A 296 -19.03 0.42 6.86
N ASN A 297 -18.38 -0.67 7.27
CA ASN A 297 -18.12 -1.82 6.43
C ASN A 297 -18.96 -3.03 6.88
N PHE A 298 -19.71 -3.66 5.98
CA PHE A 298 -20.68 -4.70 6.32
C PHE A 298 -20.12 -6.11 6.18
N HIS A 299 -20.36 -6.90 7.24
CA HIS A 299 -19.88 -8.26 7.43
C HIS A 299 -21.00 -9.21 7.88
N GLY A 300 -20.72 -10.51 7.80
CA GLY A 300 -21.62 -11.55 8.26
C GLY A 300 -20.88 -12.74 8.84
N GLY A 301 -21.46 -13.35 9.86
CA GLY A 301 -20.83 -14.41 10.64
C GLY A 301 -21.10 -14.31 12.14
N ALA A 302 -21.49 -13.12 12.62
CA ALA A 302 -21.96 -12.80 13.95
C ALA A 302 -23.09 -11.73 13.90
N LEU A 303 -23.47 -11.18 15.06
CA LEU A 303 -24.40 -10.06 15.18
C LEU A 303 -23.91 -9.06 16.24
N VAL A 304 -23.16 -8.04 15.82
CA VAL A 304 -22.50 -7.04 16.67
C VAL A 304 -22.02 -5.83 15.84
N VAL A 305 -21.86 -4.65 16.46
CA VAL A 305 -20.98 -3.61 15.88
C VAL A 305 -19.60 -3.67 16.51
N ASN A 306 -18.62 -3.97 15.67
CA ASN A 306 -17.20 -4.00 15.99
C ASN A 306 -16.59 -2.60 15.76
N TYR A 307 -15.66 -2.17 16.61
CA TYR A 307 -14.99 -0.87 16.49
C TYR A 307 -13.50 -0.88 16.91
N PRO A 308 -12.70 0.10 16.43
CA PRO A 308 -11.25 0.15 16.63
C PRO A 308 -10.77 0.10 18.08
N TRP A 309 -9.56 -0.41 18.35
CA TRP A 309 -8.67 -1.10 17.41
C TRP A 309 -9.05 -2.57 17.25
N ASP A 310 -8.99 -3.07 16.02
CA ASP A 310 -9.00 -4.49 15.68
C ASP A 310 -7.67 -5.18 16.03
N SER A 311 -6.55 -4.45 16.01
CA SER A 311 -5.24 -4.96 16.42
C SER A 311 -4.66 -4.31 17.68
N ASN A 312 -3.44 -4.68 18.04
CA ASN A 312 -2.58 -3.97 19.01
C ASN A 312 -1.11 -4.39 18.82
N ALA A 313 -0.18 -3.58 19.33
CA ALA A 313 1.28 -3.80 19.29
C ALA A 313 1.82 -5.07 20.00
N THR A 314 0.96 -6.04 20.33
CA THR A 314 1.33 -7.39 20.80
C THR A 314 0.53 -8.51 20.13
N ALA A 315 -0.28 -8.18 19.11
CA ALA A 315 -1.22 -9.07 18.43
C ALA A 315 -2.05 -9.95 19.39
N SER A 316 -2.41 -9.40 20.56
CA SER A 316 -3.06 -10.16 21.62
C SER A 316 -4.57 -10.00 21.56
N SER A 317 -5.32 -11.10 21.62
CA SER A 317 -6.79 -11.07 21.69
C SER A 317 -7.25 -10.81 23.11
N VAL A 318 -6.94 -9.60 23.59
CA VAL A 318 -7.20 -9.06 24.92
C VAL A 318 -7.47 -7.57 24.72
N TYR A 319 -8.51 -7.03 25.36
CA TYR A 319 -8.81 -5.59 25.32
C TYR A 319 -7.56 -4.75 25.55
N SER A 320 -7.26 -3.85 24.61
CA SER A 320 -6.03 -3.06 24.65
C SER A 320 -5.99 -2.16 25.90
N PRO A 321 -4.94 -2.21 26.73
CA PRO A 321 -4.80 -1.31 27.88
C PRO A 321 -4.61 0.16 27.48
N THR A 322 -4.36 0.42 26.18
CA THR A 322 -4.43 1.73 25.53
C THR A 322 -5.52 1.65 24.43
N PRO A 323 -6.76 2.06 24.72
CA PRO A 323 -7.82 2.09 23.71
C PRO A 323 -7.53 3.14 22.63
N VAL A 324 -8.31 3.12 21.55
CA VAL A 324 -8.31 4.19 20.53
C VAL A 324 -8.62 5.55 21.20
N PRO A 325 -7.95 6.67 20.82
CA PRO A 325 -8.17 7.97 21.46
C PRO A 325 -9.65 8.39 21.49
N ASP A 326 -10.37 8.16 20.39
CA ASP A 326 -11.80 8.43 20.24
C ASP A 326 -12.73 7.35 20.82
N HIS A 327 -12.29 6.53 21.78
CA HIS A 327 -13.07 5.40 22.30
C HIS A 327 -14.52 5.74 22.67
N ASP A 328 -14.75 6.85 23.38
CA ASP A 328 -16.08 7.30 23.77
C ASP A 328 -16.95 7.69 22.56
N ALA A 329 -16.35 8.18 21.47
CA ALA A 329 -17.05 8.50 20.23
C ALA A 329 -17.34 7.24 19.41
N PHE A 330 -16.35 6.36 19.21
CA PHE A 330 -16.55 5.06 18.55
C PHE A 330 -17.63 4.22 19.24
N TYR A 331 -17.56 4.03 20.56
CA TYR A 331 -18.60 3.31 21.31
C TYR A 331 -19.98 3.99 21.16
N SER A 332 -20.06 5.32 21.19
CA SER A 332 -21.30 6.09 21.00
C SER A 332 -21.91 5.90 19.59
N ILE A 333 -21.07 5.92 18.56
CA ILE A 333 -21.43 5.70 17.16
C ILE A 333 -21.89 4.25 16.95
N SER A 334 -21.08 3.26 17.34
CA SER A 334 -21.41 1.84 17.25
C SER A 334 -22.68 1.48 18.00
N ARG A 335 -22.87 2.03 19.21
CA ARG A 335 -24.08 1.83 20.00
C ARG A 335 -25.31 2.48 19.36
N THR A 336 -25.15 3.55 18.58
CA THR A 336 -26.25 4.18 17.83
C THR A 336 -26.81 3.23 16.76
N TYR A 337 -25.95 2.48 16.07
CA TYR A 337 -26.39 1.44 15.15
C TYR A 337 -27.01 0.25 15.93
N ALA A 338 -26.29 -0.27 16.93
CA ALA A 338 -26.68 -1.48 17.66
C ALA A 338 -28.01 -1.35 18.41
N GLN A 339 -28.29 -0.20 19.06
CA GLN A 339 -29.54 0.01 19.81
C GLN A 339 -30.79 0.11 18.92
N ASN A 340 -30.61 0.43 17.64
CA ASN A 340 -31.69 0.55 16.66
C ASN A 340 -31.94 -0.77 15.91
N ASN A 341 -31.02 -1.74 15.99
CA ASN A 341 -31.17 -3.09 15.46
C ASN A 341 -31.72 -4.01 16.58
N PRO A 342 -33.00 -4.44 16.54
CA PRO A 342 -33.63 -5.10 17.68
C PRO A 342 -32.98 -6.43 18.13
N PRO A 343 -32.54 -7.36 17.25
CA PRO A 343 -31.85 -8.56 17.71
C PRO A 343 -30.42 -8.28 18.21
N MET A 344 -29.74 -7.24 17.71
CA MET A 344 -28.41 -6.85 18.17
C MET A 344 -28.47 -6.15 19.55
N ASP A 345 -29.43 -5.26 19.78
CA ASP A 345 -29.71 -4.67 21.11
C ASP A 345 -30.06 -5.74 22.16
N ALA A 346 -30.75 -6.80 21.74
CA ALA A 346 -31.11 -7.94 22.58
C ALA A 346 -29.99 -8.97 22.76
N SER A 347 -28.78 -8.74 22.23
CA SER A 347 -27.67 -9.70 22.26
C SER A 347 -27.24 -10.04 23.69
N SER A 348 -27.15 -11.33 24.00
CA SER A 348 -26.52 -11.83 25.22
C SER A 348 -25.05 -12.21 25.02
N SER A 349 -24.54 -12.14 23.79
CA SER A 349 -23.19 -12.55 23.40
C SER A 349 -22.20 -11.38 23.45
N PHE A 350 -22.68 -10.18 23.08
CA PHE A 350 -21.93 -8.92 23.09
C PHE A 350 -22.71 -7.90 23.91
N ALA A 351 -22.05 -7.29 24.90
CA ALA A 351 -22.71 -6.31 25.76
C ALA A 351 -23.10 -5.07 24.94
N ASP A 352 -24.32 -4.56 25.17
CA ASP A 352 -24.89 -3.42 24.44
C ASP A 352 -24.88 -3.58 22.89
N GLY A 353 -24.73 -4.81 22.38
CA GLY A 353 -24.65 -5.10 20.94
C GLY A 353 -23.35 -4.65 20.26
N VAL A 354 -22.30 -4.32 21.02
CA VAL A 354 -21.03 -3.80 20.49
C VAL A 354 -19.81 -4.56 21.01
N THR A 355 -18.67 -4.48 20.30
CA THR A 355 -17.37 -5.00 20.76
C THR A 355 -16.21 -4.15 20.25
N ASN A 356 -15.13 -4.05 21.04
CA ASN A 356 -13.83 -3.72 20.48
C ASN A 356 -13.29 -4.94 19.72
N GLY A 357 -12.66 -4.75 18.55
CA GLY A 357 -12.16 -5.86 17.73
C GLY A 357 -11.05 -6.67 18.38
N ALA A 358 -10.01 -6.02 18.90
CA ALA A 358 -8.91 -6.71 19.60
C ALA A 358 -9.38 -7.48 20.86
N GLU A 359 -10.46 -7.05 21.54
CA GLU A 359 -11.10 -7.82 22.61
C GLU A 359 -11.87 -9.05 22.09
N TRP A 360 -12.49 -8.96 20.91
CA TRP A 360 -13.13 -10.09 20.27
C TRP A 360 -12.09 -11.10 19.77
N TYR A 361 -11.28 -10.71 18.77
CA TYR A 361 -10.06 -11.39 18.34
C TYR A 361 -9.18 -10.44 17.51
N ALA A 362 -7.88 -10.45 17.75
CA ALA A 362 -6.96 -9.49 17.14
C ALA A 362 -6.64 -9.83 15.66
N ILE A 363 -6.96 -8.92 14.75
CA ILE A 363 -6.64 -8.98 13.32
C ILE A 363 -5.79 -7.77 12.94
N SER A 364 -4.75 -7.98 12.12
CA SER A 364 -3.93 -6.89 11.56
C SER A 364 -4.23 -6.74 10.06
N GLY A 365 -4.10 -5.52 9.53
CA GLY A 365 -4.32 -5.21 8.11
C GLY A 365 -5.80 -5.10 7.70
N GLY A 366 -6.67 -4.72 8.64
CA GLY A 366 -8.09 -4.49 8.39
C GLY A 366 -8.40 -3.07 7.90
N MET A 367 -9.43 -2.93 7.05
CA MET A 367 -9.82 -1.64 6.47
C MET A 367 -10.26 -0.62 7.53
N GLN A 368 -10.91 -1.10 8.59
CA GLN A 368 -11.47 -0.30 9.68
C GLN A 368 -10.38 0.52 10.40
N ASP A 369 -9.35 -0.17 10.91
CA ASP A 369 -8.23 0.44 11.62
C ASP A 369 -7.36 1.30 10.69
N TRP A 370 -7.17 0.88 9.43
CA TRP A 370 -6.44 1.64 8.41
C TRP A 370 -7.06 3.02 8.13
N GLY A 371 -8.38 3.07 7.90
CA GLY A 371 -9.09 4.32 7.60
C GLY A 371 -8.93 5.35 8.71
N TYR A 372 -9.08 4.94 9.96
CA TYR A 372 -8.87 5.82 11.12
C TYR A 372 -7.40 6.22 11.30
N ALA A 373 -6.46 5.28 11.18
CA ALA A 373 -5.04 5.52 11.46
C ALA A 373 -4.37 6.53 10.51
N TRP A 374 -4.82 6.61 9.25
CA TRP A 374 -4.22 7.50 8.25
C TRP A 374 -5.08 8.67 7.79
N TYR A 375 -6.42 8.63 7.98
CA TYR A 375 -7.33 9.67 7.51
C TYR A 375 -8.23 10.24 8.62
N GLY A 376 -8.18 9.70 9.85
CA GLY A 376 -9.03 10.12 10.98
C GLY A 376 -10.52 9.75 10.83
N LYS A 377 -10.86 9.05 9.74
CA LYS A 377 -12.16 8.49 9.35
C LYS A 377 -12.72 7.58 10.43
N PHE A 378 -13.94 7.84 10.89
CA PHE A 378 -14.64 6.93 11.81
C PHE A 378 -15.20 5.74 11.04
N ASP A 379 -14.42 4.66 10.89
CA ASP A 379 -14.88 3.40 10.29
C ASP A 379 -15.29 2.38 11.35
N VAL A 380 -16.39 1.65 11.14
CA VAL A 380 -16.84 0.55 12.02
C VAL A 380 -17.27 -0.67 11.22
N THR A 381 -16.99 -1.84 11.76
CA THR A 381 -17.30 -3.14 11.15
C THR A 381 -18.67 -3.64 11.66
N LEU A 382 -19.65 -3.76 10.75
CA LEU A 382 -21.03 -4.13 11.04
C LEU A 382 -21.29 -5.61 10.74
N GLU A 383 -21.21 -6.46 11.77
CA GLU A 383 -21.66 -7.86 11.70
C GLU A 383 -23.18 -7.92 11.84
N ILE A 384 -23.90 -8.14 10.73
CA ILE A 384 -25.37 -7.99 10.67
C ILE A 384 -26.15 -9.31 10.59
N SER A 385 -25.49 -10.47 10.58
CA SER A 385 -26.16 -11.77 10.42
C SER A 385 -25.29 -12.96 10.85
N ASP A 386 -25.76 -13.77 11.82
CA ASP A 386 -25.08 -14.99 12.30
C ASP A 386 -24.79 -16.02 11.19
N ILE A 387 -25.62 -16.05 10.14
CA ILE A 387 -25.44 -16.86 8.94
C ILE A 387 -25.01 -15.91 7.83
N LYS A 388 -23.79 -16.10 7.29
CA LYS A 388 -23.21 -15.20 6.27
C LYS A 388 -24.06 -15.09 5.00
N TRP A 389 -24.66 -16.21 4.58
CA TRP A 389 -25.50 -16.31 3.39
C TRP A 389 -26.81 -17.06 3.72
N PRO A 390 -27.78 -16.36 4.33
CA PRO A 390 -29.07 -16.91 4.75
C PRO A 390 -30.01 -17.14 3.55
N ALA A 391 -31.25 -17.61 3.77
CA ALA A 391 -32.21 -17.75 2.68
C ALA A 391 -32.67 -16.36 2.21
N ALA A 392 -32.77 -16.14 0.89
CA ALA A 392 -33.14 -14.82 0.34
C ALA A 392 -34.55 -14.34 0.75
N THR A 393 -35.41 -15.25 1.22
CA THR A 393 -36.71 -14.94 1.85
C THR A 393 -36.59 -14.22 3.20
N GLU A 394 -35.39 -14.14 3.78
CA GLU A 394 -35.11 -13.47 5.07
C GLU A 394 -34.64 -12.02 4.87
N LEU A 395 -34.25 -11.61 3.65
CA LEU A 395 -33.79 -10.25 3.32
C LEU A 395 -34.77 -9.13 3.73
N PRO A 396 -36.11 -9.27 3.57
CA PRO A 396 -37.04 -8.24 4.05
C PRO A 396 -37.03 -8.06 5.57
N THR A 397 -36.67 -9.10 6.32
CA THR A 397 -36.50 -9.03 7.78
C THR A 397 -35.23 -8.26 8.10
N PHE A 398 -34.08 -8.64 7.52
CA PHE A 398 -32.80 -7.96 7.73
C PHE A 398 -32.87 -6.47 7.39
N TRP A 399 -33.56 -6.09 6.30
CA TRP A 399 -33.83 -4.68 6.01
C TRP A 399 -34.63 -4.01 7.13
N SER A 400 -35.76 -4.59 7.54
CA SER A 400 -36.61 -4.01 8.59
C SER A 400 -35.94 -3.89 9.96
N GLU A 401 -34.87 -4.66 10.20
CA GLU A 401 -34.06 -4.64 11.42
C GLU A 401 -32.84 -3.70 11.33
N ASN A 402 -32.44 -3.25 10.14
CA ASN A 402 -31.27 -2.40 9.93
C ASN A 402 -31.58 -1.00 9.35
N GLN A 403 -32.74 -0.79 8.72
CA GLN A 403 -33.15 0.49 8.10
C GLN A 403 -32.98 1.70 9.05
N GLU A 404 -33.48 1.58 10.29
CA GLU A 404 -33.37 2.66 11.27
C GLU A 404 -31.93 2.81 11.80
N SER A 405 -31.18 1.72 11.91
CA SER A 405 -29.76 1.75 12.28
C SER A 405 -28.91 2.47 11.24
N MET A 406 -29.11 2.21 9.94
CA MET A 406 -28.39 2.87 8.85
C MET A 406 -28.69 4.37 8.79
N LEU A 407 -29.96 4.77 8.96
CA LEU A 407 -30.35 6.18 9.03
C LEU A 407 -29.78 6.89 10.28
N SER A 408 -29.96 6.29 11.47
CA SER A 408 -29.43 6.83 12.72
C SER A 408 -27.89 6.86 12.75
N TYR A 409 -27.22 5.98 12.00
CA TYR A 409 -25.76 5.97 11.84
C TYR A 409 -25.30 7.10 10.91
N LEU A 410 -25.93 7.24 9.73
CA LEU A 410 -25.63 8.32 8.79
C LEU A 410 -25.78 9.71 9.44
N GLU A 411 -26.80 9.89 10.29
CA GLU A 411 -26.98 11.11 11.10
C GLU A 411 -25.81 11.43 12.06
N ARG A 412 -24.94 10.48 12.40
CA ARG A 412 -23.79 10.70 13.30
C ARG A 412 -22.69 11.57 12.69
N ALA A 413 -22.59 11.62 11.36
CA ALA A 413 -21.62 12.46 10.65
C ALA A 413 -21.84 13.97 10.88
N HIS A 414 -23.05 14.34 11.33
CA HIS A 414 -23.48 15.71 11.59
C HIS A 414 -23.18 16.21 13.01
N GLU A 415 -22.42 15.46 13.83
CA GLU A 415 -22.04 15.85 15.19
C GLU A 415 -20.54 16.24 15.31
N GLY A 416 -20.16 16.86 16.43
CA GLY A 416 -18.77 17.22 16.72
C GLY A 416 -18.41 18.64 16.29
N VAL A 417 -17.36 18.78 15.46
CA VAL A 417 -16.81 20.06 15.02
C VAL A 417 -16.62 20.08 13.50
N ARG A 418 -16.89 21.23 12.87
CA ARG A 418 -16.62 21.47 11.44
C ARG A 418 -16.28 22.94 11.15
N GLY A 419 -15.91 23.28 9.92
CA GLY A 419 -15.72 24.66 9.47
C GLY A 419 -14.73 24.77 8.32
N VAL A 420 -14.53 25.97 7.77
CA VAL A 420 -13.60 26.24 6.66
C VAL A 420 -12.28 26.82 7.16
N ILE A 421 -11.16 26.23 6.72
CA ILE A 421 -9.80 26.74 6.87
C ILE A 421 -9.39 27.47 5.59
N SER A 422 -8.85 28.68 5.74
CA SER A 422 -8.48 29.55 4.62
C SER A 422 -7.26 30.41 4.90
N ASP A 423 -6.62 30.94 3.87
CA ASP A 423 -5.58 31.96 4.00
C ASP A 423 -6.22 33.29 4.44
N SER A 424 -5.90 33.75 5.64
CA SER A 424 -6.42 35.00 6.23
C SER A 424 -6.15 36.28 5.41
N ALA A 425 -5.22 36.24 4.45
CA ALA A 425 -4.90 37.36 3.56
C ALA A 425 -5.61 37.30 2.21
N THR A 426 -5.93 36.11 1.68
CA THR A 426 -6.53 35.94 0.34
C THR A 426 -7.96 35.39 0.35
N GLY A 427 -8.34 34.65 1.39
CA GLY A 427 -9.63 33.95 1.50
C GLY A 427 -9.71 32.66 0.68
N VAL A 428 -8.58 32.17 0.14
CA VAL A 428 -8.50 30.89 -0.57
C VAL A 428 -8.46 29.73 0.44
N PRO A 429 -9.08 28.57 0.15
CA PRO A 429 -8.91 27.32 0.88
C PRO A 429 -7.45 26.96 1.20
N VAL A 430 -7.22 26.22 2.29
CA VAL A 430 -5.89 25.76 2.68
C VAL A 430 -5.96 24.32 3.18
N ALA A 431 -5.33 23.41 2.42
CA ALA A 431 -5.04 22.04 2.84
C ALA A 431 -4.28 22.05 4.20
N ALA A 432 -4.96 21.63 5.26
CA ALA A 432 -4.48 21.69 6.63
C ALA A 432 -4.73 20.38 7.39
N GLU A 433 -3.84 20.08 8.33
CA GLU A 433 -4.01 19.04 9.33
C GLU A 433 -4.81 19.60 10.52
N ILE A 434 -5.84 18.87 10.96
CA ILE A 434 -6.76 19.24 12.04
C ILE A 434 -6.70 18.20 13.17
N ARG A 435 -6.34 18.65 14.38
CA ARG A 435 -6.31 17.83 15.61
C ARG A 435 -7.20 18.43 16.69
N VAL A 436 -7.59 17.59 17.65
CA VAL A 436 -8.36 17.97 18.84
C VAL A 436 -7.60 17.51 20.08
N ASP A 437 -7.27 18.44 20.98
CA ASP A 437 -6.49 18.19 22.22
C ASP A 437 -5.21 17.34 22.03
N ALA A 438 -4.43 17.62 20.97
CA ALA A 438 -3.20 16.93 20.60
C ALA A 438 -3.33 15.41 20.37
N ASP A 439 -4.50 14.95 19.90
CA ASP A 439 -4.73 13.60 19.39
C ASP A 439 -3.65 13.21 18.34
N PRO A 440 -3.01 12.03 18.45
CA PRO A 440 -2.10 11.51 17.42
C PRO A 440 -2.77 11.27 16.06
N PHE A 441 -4.10 11.11 15.99
CA PHE A 441 -4.83 10.95 14.73
C PHE A 441 -5.50 12.28 14.35
N ALA A 442 -5.20 12.75 13.14
CA ALA A 442 -5.75 13.97 12.57
C ALA A 442 -6.81 13.62 11.53
N VAL A 443 -7.70 14.57 11.25
CA VAL A 443 -8.37 14.66 9.96
C VAL A 443 -7.74 15.78 9.13
N TYR A 444 -8.01 15.78 7.84
CA TYR A 444 -7.53 16.80 6.92
C TYR A 444 -8.70 17.64 6.41
N THR A 445 -8.41 18.85 5.95
CA THR A 445 -9.38 19.64 5.20
C THR A 445 -9.46 19.17 3.75
N ASP A 446 -10.64 19.29 3.15
CA ASP A 446 -10.79 19.22 1.70
C ASP A 446 -9.87 20.26 1.00
N PRO A 447 -9.19 19.93 -0.12
CA PRO A 447 -8.29 20.87 -0.79
C PRO A 447 -8.99 21.94 -1.65
N ASP A 448 -10.20 21.68 -2.16
CA ASP A 448 -10.93 22.55 -3.08
C ASP A 448 -11.85 23.55 -2.34
N LEU A 449 -12.36 23.19 -1.17
CA LEU A 449 -13.17 24.06 -0.29
C LEU A 449 -12.50 24.45 1.02
N GLY A 450 -11.55 23.65 1.52
CA GLY A 450 -10.85 23.93 2.78
C GLY A 450 -11.67 23.61 4.03
N ASP A 451 -12.85 23.02 3.90
CA ASP A 451 -13.63 22.59 5.06
C ASP A 451 -13.13 21.27 5.66
N TYR A 452 -13.50 21.04 6.91
CA TYR A 452 -13.21 19.82 7.65
C TYR A 452 -14.42 19.45 8.48
N HIS A 453 -14.60 18.14 8.72
CA HIS A 453 -15.59 17.60 9.64
C HIS A 453 -14.89 16.59 10.55
N ARG A 454 -15.19 16.63 11.86
CA ARG A 454 -14.60 15.73 12.85
C ARG A 454 -15.64 15.45 13.93
N ILE A 455 -16.08 14.19 14.02
CA ILE A 455 -16.97 13.78 15.11
C ILE A 455 -16.20 13.82 16.44
N VAL A 456 -16.75 14.54 17.42
CA VAL A 456 -16.18 14.69 18.77
C VAL A 456 -17.34 14.69 19.77
N MET A 457 -17.16 14.04 20.92
CA MET A 457 -18.18 14.01 21.96
C MET A 457 -18.38 15.40 22.62
N PRO A 458 -19.52 15.67 23.28
CA PRO A 458 -19.78 16.97 23.90
C PRO A 458 -18.80 17.29 25.05
N GLY A 459 -18.09 18.41 24.94
CA GLY A 459 -16.99 18.75 25.86
C GLY A 459 -16.36 20.13 25.61
N SER A 460 -15.14 20.31 26.09
CA SER A 460 -14.33 21.52 25.88
C SER A 460 -12.90 21.09 25.57
N TYR A 461 -12.41 21.50 24.41
CA TYR A 461 -11.19 21.00 23.77
C TYR A 461 -10.39 22.15 23.18
N THR A 462 -9.21 21.85 22.65
CA THR A 462 -8.38 22.71 21.82
C THR A 462 -8.41 22.19 20.40
N LEU A 463 -8.92 22.98 19.45
CA LEU A 463 -8.74 22.73 18.03
C LEU A 463 -7.34 23.18 17.64
N GLU A 464 -6.52 22.30 17.10
CA GLU A 464 -5.15 22.58 16.70
C GLU A 464 -5.01 22.36 15.19
N ILE A 465 -4.53 23.39 14.50
CA ILE A 465 -4.51 23.46 13.04
C ILE A 465 -3.10 23.80 12.57
N SER A 466 -2.58 23.03 11.62
CA SER A 466 -1.30 23.29 10.97
C SER A 466 -1.35 23.00 9.47
N ALA A 467 -0.81 23.93 8.68
CA ALA A 467 -0.61 23.77 7.25
C ALA A 467 0.81 24.23 6.89
N PRO A 468 1.50 23.55 5.95
CA PRO A 468 2.81 23.99 5.46
C PRO A 468 2.74 25.43 4.93
N GLY A 469 3.70 26.30 5.30
CA GLY A 469 3.66 27.71 4.95
C GLY A 469 2.84 28.63 5.86
N TYR A 470 2.16 28.12 6.90
CA TYR A 470 1.32 28.90 7.82
C TYR A 470 1.81 28.83 9.27
N TYR A 471 1.41 29.81 10.09
CA TYR A 471 1.59 29.74 11.55
C TYR A 471 0.61 28.72 12.16
N PRO A 472 1.10 27.70 12.89
CA PRO A 472 0.22 26.77 13.62
C PRO A 472 -0.68 27.52 14.60
N THR A 473 -1.95 27.14 14.63
CA THR A 473 -3.02 27.89 15.29
C THR A 473 -3.81 26.97 16.23
N SER A 474 -3.88 27.32 17.52
CA SER A 474 -4.63 26.58 18.54
C SER A 474 -5.78 27.43 19.08
N VAL A 475 -7.01 26.91 19.05
CA VAL A 475 -8.23 27.63 19.42
C VAL A 475 -9.03 26.83 20.46
N PRO A 476 -9.40 27.41 21.63
CA PRO A 476 -10.27 26.72 22.58
C PRO A 476 -11.70 26.66 22.05
N ILE A 477 -12.21 25.44 21.89
CA ILE A 477 -13.55 25.12 21.35
C ILE A 477 -14.44 24.48 22.42
N VAL A 478 -15.75 24.61 22.26
CA VAL A 478 -16.77 23.95 23.08
C VAL A 478 -17.75 23.24 22.15
N ILE A 479 -17.97 21.95 22.41
CA ILE A 479 -18.85 21.06 21.63
C ILE A 479 -20.07 20.73 22.49
N ALA A 480 -21.26 20.83 21.89
CA ALA A 480 -22.53 20.50 22.52
C ALA A 480 -23.10 19.20 21.93
N ALA A 481 -24.09 18.60 22.59
CA ALA A 481 -24.83 17.48 22.01
C ALA A 481 -25.78 17.98 20.90
N GLY A 482 -25.80 17.28 19.76
CA GLY A 482 -26.52 17.67 18.56
C GLY A 482 -25.57 18.17 17.44
N PRO A 483 -26.06 19.02 16.52
CA PRO A 483 -25.33 19.41 15.31
C PRO A 483 -23.94 19.99 15.56
N ALA A 484 -23.01 19.66 14.66
CA ALA A 484 -21.60 20.02 14.73
C ALA A 484 -21.39 21.54 14.89
N ALA A 485 -20.49 21.89 15.80
CA ALA A 485 -20.17 23.30 16.08
C ALA A 485 -19.21 23.84 15.01
N ARG A 486 -19.63 24.93 14.33
CA ARG A 486 -18.87 25.54 13.22
C ARG A 486 -17.80 26.51 13.71
N TYR A 487 -16.54 26.32 13.30
CA TYR A 487 -15.40 27.19 13.59
C TYR A 487 -14.55 27.47 12.33
N ASP A 488 -15.03 28.42 11.50
CA ASP A 488 -14.25 28.89 10.33
C ASP A 488 -13.04 29.73 10.76
N LEU A 489 -11.86 29.43 10.21
CA LEU A 489 -10.58 30.00 10.67
C LEU A 489 -9.65 30.38 9.52
N GLY A 490 -9.25 31.66 9.50
CA GLY A 490 -8.21 32.15 8.60
C GLY A 490 -6.82 31.95 9.21
N LEU A 491 -6.02 31.05 8.64
CA LEU A 491 -4.62 30.85 9.00
C LEU A 491 -3.77 32.03 8.52
N GLN A 492 -2.77 32.42 9.31
CA GLN A 492 -1.84 33.47 8.91
C GLN A 492 -0.65 32.85 8.15
N PRO A 493 -0.41 33.22 6.87
CA PRO A 493 0.80 32.79 6.17
C PRO A 493 2.07 33.21 6.94
N LEU A 494 3.08 32.35 6.90
CA LEU A 494 4.45 32.72 7.27
C LEU A 494 4.91 33.85 6.33
N PRO A 495 5.69 34.85 6.79
CA PRO A 495 6.16 35.95 5.94
C PRO A 495 6.90 35.47 4.69
N SER A 496 7.59 34.34 4.82
CA SER A 496 8.22 33.55 3.77
C SER A 496 8.49 32.16 4.37
N ASP A 497 8.31 31.10 3.60
CA ASP A 497 8.68 29.73 3.99
C ASP A 497 9.10 28.99 2.72
N LEU A 498 10.38 28.64 2.62
CA LEU A 498 10.96 28.07 1.41
C LEU A 498 11.43 26.64 1.67
N GLN A 499 10.87 25.68 0.95
CA GLN A 499 11.21 24.26 1.06
C GLN A 499 11.72 23.72 -0.29
N PRO A 500 12.80 22.93 -0.30
CA PRO A 500 13.32 22.32 -1.53
C PRO A 500 12.39 21.20 -2.00
N VAL A 501 11.96 21.28 -3.26
CA VAL A 501 11.04 20.31 -3.87
C VAL A 501 11.70 19.46 -4.96
N SER A 502 12.77 19.94 -5.58
CA SER A 502 13.56 19.14 -6.53
C SER A 502 15.02 19.60 -6.62
N THR A 503 15.86 18.75 -7.18
CA THR A 503 17.30 18.98 -7.38
C THR A 503 17.72 18.53 -8.76
N ARG A 504 18.50 19.33 -9.49
CA ARG A 504 19.11 18.93 -10.77
C ARG A 504 20.61 19.20 -10.74
N VAL A 505 21.39 18.28 -11.30
CA VAL A 505 22.81 18.53 -11.62
C VAL A 505 22.85 19.53 -12.78
N ALA A 506 23.37 20.73 -12.54
CA ALA A 506 23.51 21.79 -13.54
C ALA A 506 24.81 21.65 -14.34
N SER A 507 25.89 21.19 -13.69
CA SER A 507 27.13 20.77 -14.34
C SER A 507 27.95 19.83 -13.44
N GLU A 508 28.70 18.91 -14.03
CA GLU A 508 29.62 18.01 -13.35
C GLU A 508 30.88 17.73 -14.22
N PRO A 509 31.98 17.16 -13.67
CA PRO A 509 33.27 17.07 -14.36
C PRO A 509 33.44 15.96 -15.39
N SER A 510 32.66 14.88 -15.36
CA SER A 510 32.83 13.70 -16.21
C SER A 510 31.89 13.68 -17.41
N GLY A 511 30.79 14.44 -17.38
CA GLY A 511 29.79 14.56 -18.43
C GLY A 511 28.86 13.35 -18.55
N ASN A 512 28.67 12.62 -17.45
CA ASN A 512 27.88 11.38 -17.37
C ASN A 512 26.50 11.56 -16.70
N GLY A 513 26.21 12.73 -16.11
CA GLY A 513 24.96 13.04 -15.38
C GLY A 513 24.94 12.61 -13.92
N TRP A 514 25.98 11.93 -13.42
CA TRP A 514 26.09 11.43 -12.05
C TRP A 514 26.83 12.41 -11.14
N ILE A 515 26.87 12.04 -9.87
CA ILE A 515 27.69 12.69 -8.86
C ILE A 515 28.57 11.58 -8.30
N ASP A 516 29.81 11.49 -8.78
CA ASP A 516 30.74 10.43 -8.41
C ASP A 516 31.65 10.84 -7.22
N PRO A 517 32.10 9.89 -6.37
CA PRO A 517 33.01 10.17 -5.27
C PRO A 517 34.32 10.86 -5.74
N GLY A 518 34.53 12.09 -5.25
CA GLY A 518 35.68 12.93 -5.60
C GLY A 518 35.41 14.04 -6.62
N GLU A 519 34.24 14.05 -7.26
CA GLU A 519 33.86 15.10 -8.21
C GLU A 519 33.51 16.42 -7.52
N THR A 520 33.45 17.50 -8.32
CA THR A 520 32.98 18.81 -7.91
C THR A 520 31.81 19.19 -8.82
N VAL A 521 30.60 19.19 -8.26
CA VAL A 521 29.35 19.27 -9.01
C VAL A 521 28.58 20.54 -8.66
N GLU A 522 27.90 21.10 -9.66
CA GLU A 522 27.02 22.25 -9.54
C GLU A 522 25.57 21.76 -9.44
N LEU A 523 24.93 22.02 -8.31
CA LEU A 523 23.55 21.66 -8.01
C LEU A 523 22.64 22.88 -8.16
N ALA A 524 21.71 22.79 -9.10
CA ALA A 524 20.51 23.62 -9.12
C ALA A 524 19.49 23.00 -8.16
N ILE A 525 18.92 23.84 -7.29
CA ILE A 525 17.91 23.43 -6.31
C ILE A 525 16.65 24.23 -6.63
N THR A 526 15.50 23.56 -6.64
CA THR A 526 14.18 24.20 -6.78
C THR A 526 13.60 24.40 -5.39
N LEU A 527 13.34 25.64 -5.01
CA LEU A 527 12.58 25.98 -3.81
C LEU A 527 11.13 26.25 -4.18
N LYS A 528 10.19 25.74 -3.38
CA LYS A 528 8.79 26.15 -3.35
C LYS A 528 8.60 27.15 -2.21
N ASN A 529 7.94 28.28 -2.49
CA ASN A 529 7.51 29.19 -1.43
C ASN A 529 6.10 28.82 -0.96
N LEU A 530 6.01 28.27 0.25
CA LEU A 530 4.75 27.92 0.91
C LEU A 530 4.16 29.12 1.68
N GLY A 531 4.99 30.11 2.01
CA GLY A 531 4.57 31.32 2.73
C GLY A 531 4.08 32.44 1.81
N SER A 532 3.97 33.65 2.38
CA SER A 532 3.66 34.87 1.64
C SER A 532 4.78 35.24 0.65
N LEU A 533 4.54 36.20 -0.24
CA LEU A 533 5.50 36.70 -1.25
C LEU A 533 6.91 36.90 -0.67
N ALA A 534 7.84 36.01 -1.03
CA ALA A 534 9.25 36.08 -0.67
C ALA A 534 10.03 36.84 -1.74
N THR A 535 10.89 37.78 -1.33
CA THR A 535 11.63 38.66 -2.26
C THR A 535 13.08 38.84 -1.87
N SER A 536 13.95 39.14 -2.84
CA SER A 536 15.41 39.22 -2.67
C SER A 536 15.99 37.93 -2.07
N ILE A 537 15.56 36.79 -2.62
CA ILE A 537 15.80 35.48 -2.04
C ILE A 537 17.26 35.03 -2.28
N GLY A 538 17.94 34.66 -1.20
CA GLY A 538 19.22 33.96 -1.22
C GLY A 538 19.11 32.64 -0.46
N GLY A 539 19.59 31.54 -1.05
CA GLY A 539 19.70 30.23 -0.42
C GLY A 539 21.16 29.85 -0.22
N ARG A 540 21.45 29.17 0.88
CA ARG A 540 22.77 28.74 1.30
C ARG A 540 22.74 27.26 1.65
N LEU A 541 23.45 26.44 0.89
CA LEU A 541 23.49 25.00 1.10
C LEU A 541 24.33 24.62 2.33
N ILE A 542 23.83 23.70 3.14
CA ILE A 542 24.44 23.17 4.37
C ILE A 542 24.40 21.63 4.33
N PRO A 543 25.57 20.95 4.24
CA PRO A 543 25.65 19.51 4.43
C PRO A 543 25.26 19.10 5.86
N THR A 544 24.41 18.09 5.99
CA THR A 544 24.09 17.48 7.29
C THR A 544 25.03 16.31 7.64
N GLY A 545 25.89 15.91 6.70
CA GLY A 545 26.94 14.91 6.85
C GLY A 545 28.34 15.44 6.52
N TRP A 546 29.33 14.54 6.57
CA TRP A 546 30.77 14.87 6.44
C TRP A 546 31.41 14.47 5.11
N TYR A 547 30.60 14.03 4.14
CA TYR A 547 31.03 13.53 2.83
C TYR A 547 30.99 14.58 1.69
N ALA A 548 30.65 15.83 2.00
CA ALA A 548 30.64 16.93 1.03
C ALA A 548 31.26 18.21 1.62
N GLU A 549 32.16 18.84 0.86
CA GLU A 549 32.69 20.18 1.12
C GLU A 549 32.00 21.23 0.23
N LEU A 550 31.65 22.38 0.79
CA LEU A 550 31.01 23.48 0.07
C LEU A 550 32.04 24.36 -0.65
N PHE A 551 31.96 24.45 -1.98
CA PHE A 551 32.78 25.37 -2.79
C PHE A 551 32.05 26.67 -3.13
N GLN A 552 30.77 26.57 -3.50
CA GLN A 552 29.85 27.70 -3.56
C GLN A 552 28.58 27.33 -2.79
N ALA A 553 28.50 27.73 -1.53
CA ALA A 553 27.32 27.47 -0.71
C ALA A 553 26.11 28.33 -1.13
N GLU A 554 26.37 29.56 -1.57
CA GLU A 554 25.35 30.60 -1.82
C GLU A 554 24.83 30.55 -3.26
N SER A 555 23.52 30.74 -3.47
CA SER A 555 22.94 31.23 -4.72
C SER A 555 21.70 32.08 -4.44
N THR A 556 21.22 32.83 -5.42
CA THR A 556 20.03 33.69 -5.36
C THR A 556 18.91 33.13 -6.21
N TYR A 557 17.66 33.34 -5.81
CA TYR A 557 16.47 32.82 -6.48
C TYR A 557 15.62 33.99 -7.03
N PRO A 558 14.68 33.74 -7.96
CA PRO A 558 13.61 34.68 -8.29
C PRO A 558 12.82 35.14 -7.05
N ASP A 559 12.14 36.30 -7.16
CA ASP A 559 11.09 36.66 -6.19
C ASP A 559 9.90 35.70 -6.39
N MET A 560 9.47 35.01 -5.34
CA MET A 560 8.45 33.95 -5.39
C MET A 560 7.16 34.35 -4.67
N ALA A 561 6.01 34.25 -5.36
CA ALA A 561 4.69 34.37 -4.75
C ALA A 561 4.37 33.15 -3.85
N ASN A 562 3.23 33.14 -3.16
CA ASN A 562 2.73 31.93 -2.49
C ASN A 562 2.50 30.82 -3.54
N GLN A 563 2.85 29.57 -3.19
CA GLN A 563 2.89 28.36 -4.03
C GLN A 563 3.79 28.43 -5.28
N ALA A 564 4.53 29.51 -5.50
CA ALA A 564 5.46 29.60 -6.62
C ALA A 564 6.70 28.75 -6.36
N GLU A 565 7.10 27.99 -7.38
CA GLU A 565 8.34 27.23 -7.42
C GLU A 565 9.37 27.95 -8.29
N SER A 566 10.63 27.94 -7.89
CA SER A 566 11.73 28.47 -8.71
C SER A 566 13.07 27.84 -8.37
N GLU A 567 13.86 27.67 -9.41
CA GLU A 567 15.26 27.24 -9.35
C GLU A 567 16.18 28.38 -8.90
N SER A 568 17.31 28.02 -8.28
CA SER A 568 18.42 28.95 -8.05
C SER A 568 19.00 29.52 -9.36
N TYR A 569 19.51 30.75 -9.35
CA TYR A 569 20.17 31.34 -10.50
C TYR A 569 21.61 30.84 -10.65
N ALA A 570 22.09 30.75 -11.89
CA ALA A 570 23.49 30.49 -12.19
C ALA A 570 24.41 31.68 -11.76
N PRO A 571 25.62 31.44 -11.20
CA PRO A 571 26.15 30.13 -10.83
C PRO A 571 25.38 29.52 -9.65
N HIS A 572 25.00 28.26 -9.78
CA HIS A 572 24.23 27.57 -8.75
C HIS A 572 25.15 27.11 -7.61
N HIS A 573 24.68 26.24 -6.73
CA HIS A 573 25.47 25.82 -5.57
C HIS A 573 26.53 24.80 -6.00
N THR A 574 27.77 24.90 -5.55
CA THR A 574 28.84 23.95 -5.91
C THR A 574 29.33 23.19 -4.69
N ILE A 575 29.34 21.85 -4.78
CA ILE A 575 29.85 20.95 -3.74
C ILE A 575 30.97 20.06 -4.30
N GLN A 576 31.97 19.75 -3.49
CA GLN A 576 32.93 18.68 -3.77
C GLN A 576 32.60 17.47 -2.89
N ILE A 577 32.58 16.28 -3.51
CA ILE A 577 32.33 15.02 -2.83
C ILE A 577 33.65 14.45 -2.30
N ASP A 578 33.66 13.88 -1.09
CA ASP A 578 34.85 13.18 -0.58
C ASP A 578 35.12 11.91 -1.45
N PRO A 579 36.33 11.74 -2.03
CA PRO A 579 36.72 10.53 -2.75
C PRO A 579 36.61 9.21 -1.96
N ALA A 580 36.49 9.28 -0.64
CA ALA A 580 36.28 8.13 0.24
C ALA A 580 34.78 7.80 0.50
N THR A 581 33.85 8.52 -0.13
CA THR A 581 32.41 8.25 0.04
C THR A 581 32.00 6.96 -0.68
N PRO A 582 31.23 6.05 -0.05
CA PRO A 582 30.73 4.86 -0.73
C PRO A 582 29.77 5.17 -1.89
N ALA A 583 29.78 4.34 -2.94
CA ALA A 583 28.70 4.32 -3.93
C ALA A 583 27.36 3.95 -3.26
N GLY A 584 26.26 4.50 -3.76
CA GLY A 584 24.92 4.39 -3.16
C GLY A 584 24.73 5.21 -1.87
N HIS A 585 25.72 5.97 -1.41
CA HIS A 585 25.58 6.79 -0.21
C HIS A 585 24.73 8.04 -0.48
N LYS A 586 23.81 8.36 0.44
CA LYS A 586 22.96 9.56 0.36
C LYS A 586 23.55 10.71 1.17
N ILE A 587 23.93 11.79 0.50
CA ILE A 587 24.39 13.04 1.12
C ILE A 587 23.16 13.88 1.46
N GLY A 588 22.93 14.09 2.76
CA GLY A 588 21.92 15.02 3.25
C GLY A 588 22.38 16.47 3.14
N LEU A 589 21.51 17.32 2.61
CA LEU A 589 21.76 18.71 2.26
C LEU A 589 20.53 19.56 2.66
N ALA A 590 20.69 20.62 3.46
CA ALA A 590 19.62 21.55 3.82
C ALA A 590 19.89 22.95 3.24
N VAL A 591 18.85 23.74 2.97
CA VAL A 591 18.99 25.12 2.49
C VAL A 591 18.69 26.10 3.62
N GLU A 592 19.71 26.78 4.13
CA GLU A 592 19.56 27.99 4.93
C GLU A 592 19.19 29.14 3.98
N TRP A 593 17.95 29.59 4.01
CA TRP A 593 17.45 30.62 3.09
C TRP A 593 17.19 31.95 3.80
N SER A 594 17.20 33.01 3.02
CA SER A 594 16.96 34.38 3.45
C SER A 594 16.19 35.15 2.38
N ALA A 595 15.30 36.03 2.82
CA ALA A 595 14.49 36.92 2.00
C ALA A 595 14.34 38.26 2.74
N ALA A 596 13.77 39.29 2.10
CA ALA A 596 13.45 40.56 2.78
C ALA A 596 12.40 40.39 3.89
N GLN A 597 11.64 39.29 3.86
CA GLN A 597 10.54 38.91 4.74
C GLN A 597 10.99 38.13 5.99
N GLY A 598 12.13 37.43 5.93
CA GLY A 598 12.57 36.50 6.95
C GLY A 598 13.74 35.62 6.50
N GLY A 599 14.03 34.57 7.27
CA GLY A 599 15.02 33.55 6.94
C GLY A 599 14.75 32.28 7.73
N GLY A 600 15.18 31.15 7.20
CA GLY A 600 14.91 29.82 7.75
C GLY A 600 15.92 28.78 7.29
N ILE A 601 15.73 27.54 7.73
CA ILE A 601 16.48 26.38 7.27
C ILE A 601 15.45 25.33 6.87
N SER A 602 15.58 24.77 5.68
CA SER A 602 14.71 23.69 5.21
C SER A 602 15.00 22.35 5.89
N ASP A 603 14.08 21.40 5.76
CA ASP A 603 14.42 20.00 5.93
C ASP A 603 15.46 19.52 4.89
N PRO A 604 16.21 18.44 5.17
CA PRO A 604 17.29 17.97 4.30
C PRO A 604 16.76 17.17 3.10
N ILE A 605 17.07 17.66 1.90
CA ILE A 605 17.07 16.85 0.67
C ILE A 605 18.25 15.87 0.68
N PHE A 606 18.09 14.74 0.00
CA PHE A 606 19.11 13.68 -0.05
C PHE A 606 19.56 13.43 -1.49
N VAL A 607 20.83 13.71 -1.77
CA VAL A 607 21.47 13.48 -3.06
C VAL A 607 22.24 12.16 -3.00
N ALA A 608 21.88 11.19 -3.84
CA ALA A 608 22.56 9.90 -3.91
C ALA A 608 23.82 9.95 -4.79
N LEU A 609 24.90 9.31 -4.35
CA LEU A 609 26.10 9.11 -5.16
C LEU A 609 26.02 7.82 -5.97
N GLY A 610 26.24 7.92 -7.29
CA GLY A 610 26.32 6.77 -8.19
C GLY A 610 25.00 6.03 -8.45
N GLY A 611 24.30 6.45 -9.52
CA GLY A 611 23.34 5.62 -10.26
C GLY A 611 21.85 5.81 -9.98
N THR A 612 21.16 6.43 -10.95
CA THR A 612 19.93 5.92 -11.63
C THR A 612 19.87 6.63 -12.99
N ALA A 613 20.46 6.03 -14.03
CA ALA A 613 20.62 6.65 -15.33
C ALA A 613 19.33 6.65 -16.15
N CYS A 614 18.77 7.84 -16.34
CA CYS A 614 17.67 8.18 -17.23
C CYS A 614 18.24 8.59 -18.61
N ASP A 615 18.16 7.70 -19.59
CA ASP A 615 18.58 7.98 -20.99
C ASP A 615 17.34 8.15 -21.88
N THR A 616 17.17 9.33 -22.49
CA THR A 616 16.10 9.57 -23.48
C THR A 616 16.52 9.05 -24.86
N SER A 617 15.88 7.97 -25.31
CA SER A 617 16.08 7.36 -26.63
C SER A 617 14.96 7.74 -27.60
N VAL A 618 15.33 8.17 -28.82
CA VAL A 618 14.39 8.62 -29.87
C VAL A 618 14.42 7.68 -31.10
N PRO A 619 13.29 7.50 -31.81
CA PRO A 619 13.22 6.74 -33.05
C PRO A 619 13.86 7.49 -34.22
N THR A 620 14.07 6.80 -35.35
CA THR A 620 14.64 7.40 -36.58
C THR A 620 13.76 7.23 -37.82
N ASP A 621 12.57 6.65 -37.65
CA ASP A 621 11.58 6.36 -38.69
C ASP A 621 10.31 7.22 -38.60
N ILE A 622 10.20 8.11 -37.61
CA ILE A 622 9.13 9.12 -37.49
C ILE A 622 9.29 10.29 -38.50
N PRO A 623 8.20 10.99 -38.87
CA PRO A 623 6.80 10.70 -38.54
C PRO A 623 6.23 9.56 -39.40
N GLN A 624 5.26 8.83 -38.84
CA GLN A 624 4.57 7.71 -39.51
C GLN A 624 3.06 7.95 -39.61
N SER A 625 2.46 7.67 -40.76
CA SER A 625 1.00 7.76 -40.92
C SER A 625 0.28 6.66 -40.14
N ILE A 626 -0.85 7.00 -39.54
CA ILE A 626 -1.83 6.08 -38.96
C ILE A 626 -2.98 5.95 -39.97
N ILE A 627 -3.45 4.73 -40.23
CA ILE A 627 -4.38 4.42 -41.32
C ILE A 627 -5.48 3.49 -40.80
N ASP A 628 -6.71 3.73 -41.24
CA ASP A 628 -7.92 2.95 -40.95
C ASP A 628 -7.65 1.43 -40.91
N TYR A 629 -8.03 0.79 -39.81
CA TYR A 629 -7.91 -0.65 -39.57
C TYR A 629 -6.49 -1.24 -39.75
N GLN A 630 -5.42 -0.47 -39.50
CA GLN A 630 -4.03 -0.91 -39.64
C GLN A 630 -3.16 -0.53 -38.43
N SER A 631 -2.11 -1.34 -38.23
CA SER A 631 -1.06 -1.13 -37.24
C SER A 631 0.17 -0.51 -37.90
N THR A 632 0.61 0.63 -37.38
CA THR A 632 1.86 1.31 -37.69
C THR A 632 2.86 1.01 -36.57
N ILE A 633 4.08 0.62 -36.92
CA ILE A 633 5.15 0.27 -35.96
C ILE A 633 6.34 1.20 -36.20
N SER A 634 6.90 1.74 -35.12
CA SER A 634 8.15 2.50 -35.10
C SER A 634 9.13 1.85 -34.11
N GLU A 635 10.43 1.86 -34.43
CA GLU A 635 11.46 1.13 -33.67
C GLU A 635 12.57 2.02 -33.08
N ILE A 636 12.94 1.78 -31.82
CA ILE A 636 14.06 2.44 -31.12
C ILE A 636 15.16 1.41 -30.82
N PRO A 637 16.33 1.48 -31.49
CA PRO A 637 17.46 0.58 -31.25
C PRO A 637 18.43 1.12 -30.18
N ILE A 638 18.24 0.69 -28.93
CA ILE A 638 19.12 0.99 -27.79
C ILE A 638 20.35 0.07 -27.82
N ALA A 639 21.51 0.62 -28.14
CA ALA A 639 22.76 -0.15 -28.34
C ALA A 639 23.50 -0.49 -27.03
N THR A 640 23.21 0.24 -25.95
CA THR A 640 23.73 0.04 -24.58
C THR A 640 22.70 0.65 -23.65
N GLY A 641 22.38 0.00 -22.53
CA GLY A 641 21.30 0.44 -21.65
C GLY A 641 21.47 0.01 -20.20
N VAL A 642 20.42 0.27 -19.44
CA VAL A 642 20.27 0.02 -18.00
C VAL A 642 19.40 -1.21 -17.70
N GLU A 643 19.55 -1.75 -16.50
CA GLU A 643 18.51 -2.52 -15.79
C GLU A 643 17.48 -1.51 -15.27
N ILE A 644 16.22 -1.61 -15.74
CA ILE A 644 15.20 -0.57 -15.57
C ILE A 644 14.73 -0.47 -14.11
N ASP A 645 14.81 0.72 -13.52
CA ASP A 645 14.15 1.08 -12.25
C ASP A 645 12.83 1.83 -12.48
N ASP A 646 12.74 2.63 -13.55
CA ASP A 646 11.57 3.40 -13.97
C ASP A 646 11.63 3.70 -15.49
N LEU A 647 10.50 3.94 -16.14
CA LEU A 647 10.42 4.17 -17.59
C LEU A 647 9.21 5.02 -17.95
N GLN A 648 9.43 6.07 -18.77
CA GLN A 648 8.40 6.96 -19.30
C GLN A 648 8.35 6.91 -20.83
N VAL A 649 7.17 7.15 -21.40
CA VAL A 649 6.95 7.12 -22.87
C VAL A 649 6.26 8.39 -23.34
N PHE A 650 7.02 9.34 -23.89
CA PHE A 650 6.45 10.51 -24.57
C PHE A 650 5.81 10.10 -25.90
N VAL A 651 4.64 10.65 -26.23
CA VAL A 651 4.05 10.59 -27.58
C VAL A 651 3.49 11.95 -28.02
N ASP A 652 3.62 12.22 -29.31
CA ASP A 652 2.89 13.24 -30.08
C ASP A 652 2.23 12.53 -31.26
N ILE A 653 0.90 12.42 -31.21
CA ILE A 653 0.06 11.81 -32.25
C ILE A 653 -1.06 12.78 -32.61
N THR A 654 -1.07 13.23 -33.87
CA THR A 654 -2.25 13.90 -34.43
C THR A 654 -3.25 12.84 -34.89
N HIS A 655 -4.47 12.81 -34.33
CA HIS A 655 -5.56 11.92 -34.74
C HIS A 655 -6.91 12.52 -34.34
N THR A 656 -7.89 12.55 -35.26
CA THR A 656 -9.18 13.22 -35.02
C THR A 656 -9.96 12.64 -33.83
N PHE A 657 -9.91 11.33 -33.62
CA PHE A 657 -10.47 10.68 -32.44
C PHE A 657 -9.46 9.69 -31.83
N ILE A 658 -8.92 10.00 -30.65
CA ILE A 658 -7.96 9.11 -29.97
C ILE A 658 -8.62 7.86 -29.38
N GLY A 659 -9.95 7.89 -29.20
CA GLY A 659 -10.77 6.72 -28.86
C GLY A 659 -10.79 5.62 -29.91
N ASP A 660 -10.14 5.85 -31.07
CA ASP A 660 -9.96 4.82 -32.08
C ASP A 660 -8.61 4.09 -32.03
N LEU A 661 -7.63 4.64 -31.28
CA LEU A 661 -6.27 4.14 -31.22
C LEU A 661 -6.02 3.11 -30.10
N THR A 662 -5.12 2.17 -30.35
CA THR A 662 -4.40 1.41 -29.31
C THR A 662 -2.89 1.60 -29.47
N LEU A 663 -2.18 1.91 -28.39
CA LEU A 663 -0.72 2.03 -28.34
C LEU A 663 -0.15 0.88 -27.49
N GLU A 664 0.68 0.03 -28.06
CA GLU A 664 1.39 -1.05 -27.36
C GLU A 664 2.91 -0.81 -27.44
N LEU A 665 3.60 -0.77 -26.30
CA LEU A 665 5.06 -0.75 -26.21
C LEU A 665 5.58 -2.18 -25.99
N MET A 666 6.54 -2.60 -26.81
CA MET A 666 7.20 -3.91 -26.69
C MET A 666 8.69 -3.75 -26.33
N SER A 667 9.13 -4.44 -25.26
CA SER A 667 10.52 -4.51 -24.81
C SER A 667 11.38 -5.39 -25.74
N PRO A 668 12.71 -5.22 -25.74
CA PRO A 668 13.63 -6.10 -26.47
C PRO A 668 13.59 -7.56 -26.02
N GLN A 669 13.06 -7.85 -24.83
CA GLN A 669 12.92 -9.20 -24.28
C GLN A 669 11.54 -9.83 -24.58
N GLY A 670 10.60 -9.03 -25.10
CA GLY A 670 9.28 -9.47 -25.57
C GLY A 670 8.12 -9.20 -24.62
N THR A 671 8.35 -8.49 -23.51
CA THR A 671 7.28 -7.97 -22.64
C THR A 671 6.54 -6.86 -23.36
N THR A 672 5.22 -6.86 -23.26
CA THR A 672 4.33 -5.84 -23.88
C THR A 672 3.60 -5.09 -22.77
N VAL A 673 3.44 -3.79 -22.95
CA VAL A 673 2.65 -2.91 -22.08
C VAL A 673 1.75 -2.05 -22.96
N LEU A 674 0.44 -2.14 -22.73
CA LEU A 674 -0.58 -1.32 -23.39
C LEU A 674 -0.57 0.09 -22.79
N LEU A 675 -0.14 1.08 -23.58
CA LEU A 675 -0.11 2.48 -23.14
C LEU A 675 -1.49 3.12 -23.26
N HIS A 676 -2.15 2.94 -24.41
CA HIS A 676 -3.44 3.53 -24.72
C HIS A 676 -4.39 2.45 -25.24
N ASN A 677 -5.63 2.46 -24.77
CA ASN A 677 -6.62 1.45 -25.13
C ASN A 677 -7.98 2.07 -25.48
N ARG A 678 -8.03 2.83 -26.58
CA ARG A 678 -9.27 3.43 -27.12
C ARG A 678 -10.03 4.33 -26.14
N THR A 679 -9.32 4.88 -25.16
CA THR A 679 -9.81 5.90 -24.21
C THR A 679 -9.81 7.29 -24.84
N GLY A 680 -10.37 8.29 -24.17
CA GLY A 680 -10.51 9.66 -24.69
C GLY A 680 -11.63 9.86 -25.71
N GLY A 681 -12.12 8.79 -26.35
CA GLY A 681 -13.32 8.83 -27.19
C GLY A 681 -13.19 9.79 -28.36
N GLY A 682 -14.13 10.74 -28.45
CA GLY A 682 -14.17 11.77 -29.50
C GLY A 682 -13.24 12.96 -29.29
N THR A 683 -12.10 12.78 -28.63
CA THR A 683 -11.09 13.81 -28.39
C THR A 683 -10.02 13.77 -29.49
N ASP A 684 -9.66 14.93 -30.03
CA ASP A 684 -8.54 15.09 -30.97
C ASP A 684 -7.17 15.01 -30.24
N ASP A 685 -6.22 14.31 -30.85
CA ASP A 685 -4.77 14.25 -30.57
C ASP A 685 -4.32 13.65 -29.20
N ILE A 686 -3.18 12.94 -29.19
CA ILE A 686 -2.48 12.52 -27.96
C ILE A 686 -1.16 13.28 -27.88
N LEU A 687 -0.93 14.02 -26.80
CA LEU A 687 0.31 14.74 -26.54
C LEU A 687 0.64 14.66 -25.05
N GLY A 688 1.75 14.01 -24.69
CA GLY A 688 2.19 13.85 -23.30
C GLY A 688 3.04 12.60 -23.07
N SER A 689 3.51 12.40 -21.84
CA SER A 689 4.30 11.24 -21.42
C SER A 689 3.53 10.27 -20.53
N TYR A 690 3.39 9.03 -20.99
CA TYR A 690 2.95 7.92 -20.15
C TYR A 690 3.98 7.68 -19.04
N GLY A 691 3.52 7.66 -17.80
CA GLY A 691 4.38 7.62 -16.60
C GLY A 691 4.71 8.98 -16.00
N LEU A 692 4.20 10.09 -16.55
CA LEU A 692 4.37 11.44 -16.00
C LEU A 692 3.06 12.24 -15.99
N ASP A 693 2.48 12.47 -17.16
CA ASP A 693 1.29 13.30 -17.38
C ASP A 693 0.15 12.56 -18.12
N LEU A 694 0.42 11.38 -18.68
CA LEU A 694 -0.60 10.45 -19.21
C LEU A 694 -0.66 9.16 -18.38
N THR A 695 -1.88 8.71 -18.06
CA THR A 695 -2.12 7.41 -17.41
C THR A 695 -2.07 6.30 -18.46
N SER A 696 -1.22 5.28 -18.27
CA SER A 696 -1.14 4.13 -19.16
C SER A 696 -2.20 3.07 -18.84
N ALA A 697 -2.70 2.37 -19.86
CA ALA A 697 -3.72 1.32 -19.71
C ALA A 697 -3.21 0.06 -18.97
N GLU A 698 -1.90 -0.22 -19.04
CA GLU A 698 -1.16 -1.17 -18.22
C GLU A 698 0.05 -0.47 -17.58
N SER A 699 0.54 -0.97 -16.45
CA SER A 699 1.63 -0.31 -15.71
C SER A 699 2.98 -0.49 -16.40
N LEU A 700 3.69 0.62 -16.64
CA LEU A 700 5.06 0.63 -17.15
C LEU A 700 6.05 -0.11 -16.23
N ALA A 701 5.74 -0.24 -14.93
CA ALA A 701 6.53 -1.01 -13.98
C ALA A 701 6.60 -2.52 -14.29
N LEU A 702 5.79 -3.03 -15.21
CA LEU A 702 5.96 -4.37 -15.80
C LEU A 702 7.30 -4.55 -16.52
N LEU A 703 7.98 -3.45 -16.88
CA LEU A 703 9.29 -3.42 -17.52
C LEU A 703 10.45 -3.27 -16.51
N ASN A 704 10.17 -3.17 -15.21
CA ASN A 704 11.22 -2.96 -14.21
C ASN A 704 12.04 -4.24 -13.98
N ASN A 705 13.34 -4.06 -13.73
CA ASN A 705 14.39 -5.08 -13.72
C ASN A 705 14.63 -5.75 -15.10
N GLU A 706 14.05 -5.23 -16.19
CA GLU A 706 14.43 -5.65 -17.55
C GLU A 706 15.71 -4.96 -18.04
N SER A 707 16.41 -5.61 -18.98
CA SER A 707 17.48 -4.96 -19.74
C SER A 707 16.86 -4.14 -20.87
N SER A 708 17.02 -2.82 -20.80
CA SER A 708 16.63 -1.89 -21.86
C SER A 708 17.44 -2.01 -23.16
N THR A 709 18.54 -2.76 -23.16
CA THR A 709 19.39 -2.96 -24.35
C THR A 709 18.71 -3.80 -25.43
N GLY A 710 18.51 -3.23 -26.62
CA GLY A 710 17.97 -3.91 -27.80
C GLY A 710 17.00 -3.04 -28.58
N THR A 711 16.05 -3.65 -29.30
CA THR A 711 15.09 -2.91 -30.14
C THR A 711 13.71 -2.87 -29.49
N TRP A 712 13.34 -1.69 -28.99
CA TRP A 712 11.99 -1.37 -28.53
C TRP A 712 11.08 -1.05 -29.71
N LYS A 713 9.77 -1.27 -29.54
CA LYS A 713 8.77 -1.01 -30.59
C LYS A 713 7.53 -0.35 -29.99
N LEU A 714 7.09 0.76 -30.59
CA LEU A 714 5.75 1.30 -30.36
C LEU A 714 4.86 0.87 -31.53
N THR A 715 3.79 0.14 -31.22
CA THR A 715 2.75 -0.26 -32.18
C THR A 715 1.53 0.64 -31.96
N VAL A 716 1.24 1.53 -32.91
CA VAL A 716 0.02 2.36 -32.93
C VAL A 716 -0.96 1.73 -33.93
N SER A 717 -2.11 1.26 -33.45
CA SER A 717 -3.16 0.70 -34.33
C SER A 717 -4.43 1.51 -34.28
N ASP A 718 -4.99 1.82 -35.44
CA ASP A 718 -6.37 2.33 -35.54
C ASP A 718 -7.32 1.14 -35.68
N GLY A 719 -8.29 1.04 -34.76
CA GLY A 719 -9.32 0.00 -34.75
C GLY A 719 -10.63 0.37 -35.47
N ALA A 720 -10.74 1.58 -35.99
CA ALA A 720 -11.90 2.09 -36.72
C ALA A 720 -11.50 2.62 -38.11
N GLY A 721 -12.29 3.55 -38.65
CA GLY A 721 -12.02 4.16 -39.95
C GLY A 721 -13.09 5.16 -40.37
N GLY A 722 -12.67 6.12 -41.19
CA GLY A 722 -13.33 7.42 -41.40
C GLY A 722 -12.39 8.58 -41.07
N ASP A 723 -11.45 8.33 -40.15
CA ASP A 723 -10.46 9.26 -39.62
C ASP A 723 -9.06 8.64 -39.78
N SER A 724 -8.03 9.48 -39.85
CA SER A 724 -6.65 9.04 -40.14
C SER A 724 -5.64 10.06 -39.61
N GLY A 725 -4.58 9.60 -38.97
CA GLY A 725 -3.64 10.48 -38.26
C GLY A 725 -2.18 10.29 -38.61
N THR A 726 -1.30 10.75 -37.72
CA THR A 726 0.16 10.64 -37.83
C THR A 726 0.78 10.59 -36.44
N LEU A 727 1.62 9.59 -36.21
CA LEU A 727 2.59 9.57 -35.12
C LEU A 727 3.69 10.56 -35.51
N ASN A 728 3.68 11.73 -34.88
CA ASN A 728 4.59 12.84 -35.17
C ASN A 728 5.95 12.58 -34.51
N GLU A 729 5.93 12.28 -33.21
CA GLU A 729 7.09 11.99 -32.38
C GLU A 729 6.71 11.00 -31.27
N TRP A 730 7.69 10.22 -30.80
CA TRP A 730 7.64 9.54 -29.50
C TRP A 730 9.06 9.33 -29.00
N ASN A 731 9.25 9.09 -27.71
CA ASN A 731 10.54 8.70 -27.15
C ASN A 731 10.38 7.85 -25.89
N LEU A 732 11.47 7.23 -25.46
CA LEU A 732 11.57 6.49 -24.21
C LEU A 732 12.57 7.18 -23.30
N GLU A 733 12.16 7.67 -22.15
CA GLU A 733 13.06 8.05 -21.07
C GLU A 733 13.17 6.86 -20.10
N ILE A 734 14.32 6.20 -20.11
CA ILE A 734 14.52 4.94 -19.38
C ILE A 734 15.49 5.18 -18.24
N CYS A 735 14.97 5.17 -17.01
CA CYS A 735 15.72 5.33 -15.77
C CYS A 735 16.14 3.96 -15.19
N GLY A 736 17.40 3.79 -14.84
CA GLY A 736 17.84 2.52 -14.27
C GLY A 736 19.30 2.41 -13.88
N ARG A 737 19.70 1.25 -13.39
CA ARG A 737 21.10 0.97 -13.02
C ARG A 737 21.89 0.64 -14.28
N PRO A 738 23.06 1.24 -14.53
CA PRO A 738 23.94 0.80 -15.61
C PRO A 738 24.14 -0.72 -15.52
N LEU A 739 23.90 -1.45 -16.61
CA LEU A 739 24.12 -2.89 -16.64
C LEU A 739 25.59 -3.17 -16.32
N GLU A 740 25.87 -3.61 -15.09
CA GLU A 740 27.24 -3.92 -14.70
C GLU A 740 27.81 -4.92 -15.70
N ALA A 741 29.03 -4.65 -16.17
CA ALA A 741 29.85 -5.66 -16.84
C ALA A 741 30.33 -6.67 -15.79
N ALA A 742 29.38 -7.46 -15.26
CA ALA A 742 29.56 -8.38 -14.16
C ALA A 742 30.79 -9.24 -14.42
N PRO A 743 31.77 -9.28 -13.50
CA PRO A 743 33.01 -10.03 -13.72
C PRO A 743 32.63 -11.49 -14.01
N PRO A 744 32.94 -12.03 -15.20
CA PRO A 744 32.30 -13.25 -15.68
C PRO A 744 32.56 -14.41 -14.73
N GLN A 745 31.52 -14.77 -13.97
CA GLN A 745 31.58 -15.72 -12.87
C GLN A 745 32.02 -17.08 -13.41
N MET A 746 33.17 -17.57 -12.95
CA MET A 746 33.69 -18.88 -13.34
C MET A 746 32.86 -19.98 -12.66
N LEU A 747 31.83 -20.46 -13.35
CA LEU A 747 31.00 -21.56 -12.89
C LEU A 747 31.79 -22.86 -12.94
N PHE A 748 31.86 -23.54 -11.79
CA PHE A 748 32.30 -24.93 -11.75
C PHE A 748 31.35 -25.82 -12.54
N ARG A 749 31.93 -26.79 -13.23
CA ARG A 749 31.20 -27.82 -13.99
C ARG A 749 31.01 -29.08 -13.15
N GLU A 750 32.01 -29.42 -12.33
CA GLU A 750 32.01 -30.59 -11.46
C GLU A 750 33.02 -30.39 -10.33
N VAL A 751 32.65 -30.80 -9.12
CA VAL A 751 33.55 -30.94 -7.96
C VAL A 751 33.34 -32.35 -7.43
N SER A 752 34.41 -33.14 -7.35
CA SER A 752 34.31 -34.55 -6.93
C SER A 752 35.43 -34.97 -5.98
N LEU A 753 35.08 -35.80 -5.00
CA LEU A 753 35.99 -36.40 -4.02
C LEU A 753 36.35 -37.82 -4.44
N GLU A 754 37.59 -38.02 -4.89
CA GLU A 754 38.10 -39.33 -5.34
C GLU A 754 39.15 -39.90 -4.35
N PRO A 755 39.44 -41.22 -4.35
CA PRO A 755 40.45 -41.84 -3.50
C PRO A 755 41.89 -41.38 -3.81
N GLY A 756 42.23 -40.18 -3.34
CA GLY A 756 43.50 -39.51 -3.61
C GLY A 756 43.43 -37.97 -3.53
N GLY A 757 42.22 -37.39 -3.45
CA GLY A 757 42.03 -35.95 -3.25
C GLY A 757 40.83 -35.40 -4.04
N VAL A 758 40.77 -34.07 -4.19
CA VAL A 758 39.70 -33.38 -4.93
C VAL A 758 40.04 -33.30 -6.43
N GLN A 759 39.03 -33.48 -7.29
CA GLN A 759 39.02 -33.00 -8.67
C GLN A 759 38.11 -31.78 -8.80
N LEU A 760 38.62 -30.75 -9.47
CA LEU A 760 37.86 -29.56 -9.85
C LEU A 760 37.80 -29.50 -11.39
N ARG A 761 36.59 -29.32 -11.93
CA ARG A 761 36.35 -29.05 -13.35
C ARG A 761 35.50 -27.80 -13.52
N TRP A 762 35.77 -27.03 -14.56
CA TRP A 762 35.03 -25.82 -14.91
C TRP A 762 34.72 -25.79 -16.41
N TRP A 763 33.89 -24.83 -16.81
CA TRP A 763 33.61 -24.61 -18.23
C TRP A 763 34.78 -23.86 -18.91
N PRO A 764 35.09 -24.12 -20.19
CA PRO A 764 36.17 -23.44 -20.89
C PRO A 764 35.75 -22.01 -21.27
N TYR A 765 36.31 -21.01 -20.58
CA TYR A 765 36.02 -19.60 -20.86
C TYR A 765 36.83 -19.05 -22.05
N PRO A 766 36.21 -18.36 -23.02
CA PRO A 766 36.93 -17.71 -24.11
C PRO A 766 37.95 -16.68 -23.60
N GLY A 767 39.19 -16.76 -24.10
CA GLY A 767 40.25 -15.79 -23.79
C GLY A 767 41.15 -16.13 -22.60
N LEU A 768 40.89 -17.21 -21.86
CA LEU A 768 41.79 -17.73 -20.83
C LEU A 768 42.69 -18.84 -21.39
N ASN A 769 43.97 -18.85 -20.98
CA ASN A 769 44.98 -19.80 -21.45
C ASN A 769 45.30 -20.90 -20.43
N SER A 770 45.23 -20.57 -19.15
CA SER A 770 45.40 -21.49 -18.01
C SER A 770 44.64 -20.95 -16.79
N TYR A 771 44.63 -21.71 -15.71
CA TYR A 771 43.93 -21.36 -14.47
C TYR A 771 44.82 -21.74 -13.28
N ARG A 772 44.80 -20.95 -12.21
CA ARG A 772 45.54 -21.22 -10.97
C ARG A 772 44.56 -21.53 -9.84
N VAL A 773 44.94 -22.48 -9.00
CA VAL A 773 44.20 -22.89 -7.80
C VAL A 773 45.04 -22.57 -6.57
N TYR A 774 44.40 -22.11 -5.50
CA TYR A 774 44.98 -21.74 -4.21
C TYR A 774 44.23 -22.45 -3.07
N ARG A 775 44.93 -22.86 -2.00
CA ARG A 775 44.34 -23.61 -0.86
C ARG A 775 44.42 -22.85 0.47
N SER A 776 43.38 -22.97 1.29
CA SER A 776 43.34 -22.50 2.69
C SER A 776 42.77 -23.57 3.64
N THR A 777 43.14 -23.47 4.91
CA THR A 777 42.65 -24.28 6.04
C THR A 777 41.97 -23.44 7.12
N ASP A 778 41.66 -22.17 6.83
CA ASP A 778 41.04 -21.21 7.75
C ASP A 778 40.09 -20.28 6.97
N PRO A 779 38.78 -20.22 7.28
CA PRO A 779 37.84 -19.30 6.64
C PRO A 779 38.01 -17.84 7.09
N SER A 780 38.63 -17.61 8.25
CA SER A 780 38.58 -16.33 8.95
C SER A 780 39.75 -15.38 8.63
N SER A 781 40.76 -15.83 7.87
CA SER A 781 41.93 -15.03 7.50
C SER A 781 42.03 -14.73 5.99
N ALA A 782 41.55 -13.55 5.61
CA ALA A 782 41.49 -13.07 4.21
C ALA A 782 42.84 -12.75 3.54
N VAL A 783 43.98 -13.27 4.04
CA VAL A 783 45.34 -12.80 3.65
C VAL A 783 46.41 -13.91 3.57
N ALA A 784 46.06 -15.21 3.68
CA ALA A 784 47.06 -16.29 3.73
C ALA A 784 46.64 -17.62 3.07
N PHE A 785 46.38 -17.62 1.76
CA PHE A 785 46.44 -18.86 0.98
C PHE A 785 47.88 -19.39 0.94
N ILE A 786 48.05 -20.72 0.93
CA ILE A 786 49.37 -21.32 0.69
C ILE A 786 49.56 -21.47 -0.83
N ASP A 787 50.49 -20.72 -1.40
CA ASP A 787 50.82 -20.73 -2.83
C ASP A 787 51.31 -22.12 -3.29
N VAL A 788 50.41 -22.88 -3.91
CA VAL A 788 50.69 -24.15 -4.60
C VAL A 788 50.02 -24.09 -5.98
N THR A 789 50.60 -23.30 -6.89
CA THR A 789 49.97 -22.99 -8.18
C THR A 789 50.02 -24.17 -9.16
N ALA A 790 48.84 -24.65 -9.56
CA ALA A 790 48.63 -25.38 -10.81
C ALA A 790 48.55 -24.43 -12.01
N GLU A 791 48.75 -24.93 -13.23
CA GLU A 791 48.34 -24.28 -14.49
C GLU A 791 47.71 -25.33 -15.43
N ASP A 792 46.53 -25.83 -15.06
CA ASP A 792 45.84 -26.96 -15.71
C ASP A 792 44.31 -26.75 -15.71
N PRO A 793 43.58 -27.02 -16.83
CA PRO A 793 42.11 -26.91 -16.92
C PRO A 793 41.30 -28.01 -16.18
N ASP A 794 41.91 -29.10 -15.71
CA ASP A 794 41.26 -30.20 -14.96
C ASP A 794 42.06 -30.51 -13.67
N ALA A 795 42.24 -29.49 -12.81
CA ALA A 795 43.12 -29.58 -11.64
C ALA A 795 42.74 -30.74 -10.70
N THR A 796 43.70 -31.65 -10.51
CA THR A 796 43.58 -32.85 -9.67
C THR A 796 44.64 -32.85 -8.57
N ASP A 797 44.21 -32.96 -7.32
CA ASP A 797 45.06 -32.88 -6.10
C ASP A 797 46.26 -33.86 -6.11
N THR A 798 46.12 -35.02 -6.78
CA THR A 798 47.16 -36.07 -6.85
C THR A 798 48.45 -35.66 -7.59
N LEU A 799 48.50 -34.49 -8.24
CA LEU A 799 49.68 -34.01 -8.97
C LEU A 799 50.64 -33.13 -8.15
N PHE A 800 50.25 -32.66 -6.96
CA PHE A 800 51.06 -31.73 -6.17
C PHE A 800 51.99 -32.47 -5.21
N GLN A 801 53.31 -32.43 -5.48
CA GLN A 801 54.32 -33.23 -4.78
C GLN A 801 54.74 -32.70 -3.39
N ASP A 802 53.77 -32.28 -2.59
CA ASP A 802 53.93 -32.03 -1.15
C ASP A 802 53.24 -33.15 -0.37
N GLY A 803 54.03 -34.02 0.27
CA GLY A 803 53.55 -35.21 0.99
C GLY A 803 52.82 -34.92 2.32
N SER A 804 52.34 -33.69 2.55
CA SER A 804 51.54 -33.31 3.71
C SER A 804 50.05 -33.48 3.44
N VAL A 805 49.49 -34.61 3.90
CA VAL A 805 48.05 -34.90 3.85
C VAL A 805 47.32 -34.07 4.93
N ALA A 806 47.22 -32.77 4.69
CA ALA A 806 46.36 -31.87 5.46
C ALA A 806 44.96 -31.81 4.82
N PRO A 807 43.87 -31.80 5.60
CA PRO A 807 42.53 -31.60 5.05
C PRO A 807 42.42 -30.19 4.44
N ILE A 808 41.94 -30.12 3.20
CA ILE A 808 41.50 -28.87 2.58
C ILE A 808 40.16 -28.48 3.22
N SER A 809 39.94 -27.17 3.42
CA SER A 809 38.63 -26.65 3.85
C SER A 809 38.10 -25.54 2.95
N TYR A 810 38.98 -24.84 2.22
CA TYR A 810 38.60 -23.79 1.28
C TYR A 810 39.58 -23.76 0.10
N PHE A 811 39.08 -23.44 -1.09
CA PHE A 811 39.90 -23.20 -2.29
C PHE A 811 39.43 -21.97 -3.07
N LEU A 812 40.36 -21.38 -3.83
CA LEU A 812 40.13 -20.23 -4.70
C LEU A 812 40.72 -20.54 -6.09
N VAL A 813 39.98 -20.19 -7.15
CA VAL A 813 40.42 -20.40 -8.54
C VAL A 813 40.46 -19.05 -9.28
N THR A 814 41.55 -18.79 -10.00
CA THR A 814 41.72 -17.61 -10.85
C THR A 814 42.06 -17.99 -12.28
N GLY A 815 41.40 -17.33 -13.23
CA GLY A 815 41.66 -17.49 -14.66
C GLY A 815 42.85 -16.66 -15.11
N VAL A 816 43.75 -17.21 -15.93
CA VAL A 816 44.95 -16.50 -16.43
C VAL A 816 44.78 -16.14 -17.91
N GLY A 817 44.66 -14.84 -18.18
CA GLY A 817 44.59 -14.30 -19.55
C GLY A 817 45.98 -14.20 -20.22
N PRO A 818 46.03 -13.95 -21.55
CA PRO A 818 47.27 -13.92 -22.32
C PRO A 818 48.31 -12.86 -21.92
N GLN A 819 47.97 -11.89 -21.05
CA GLN A 819 48.93 -10.91 -20.50
C GLN A 819 49.20 -11.08 -18.99
N GLY A 820 48.69 -12.13 -18.35
CA GLY A 820 48.98 -12.48 -16.95
C GLY A 820 48.09 -11.82 -15.90
N GLU A 821 47.27 -10.84 -16.28
CA GLU A 821 46.13 -10.37 -15.48
C GLU A 821 45.00 -11.41 -15.51
N GLY A 822 44.20 -11.48 -14.44
CA GLY A 822 43.33 -12.63 -14.19
C GLY A 822 42.06 -12.37 -13.40
N LEU A 823 40.98 -13.04 -13.83
CA LEU A 823 39.66 -13.03 -13.21
C LEU A 823 39.67 -13.88 -11.93
N LYS A 824 38.96 -13.44 -10.90
CA LYS A 824 38.80 -14.17 -9.62
C LYS A 824 37.40 -14.79 -9.55
N GLY A 825 37.31 -16.12 -9.41
CA GLY A 825 36.07 -16.79 -9.02
C GLY A 825 35.86 -16.76 -7.51
N HIS A 826 34.62 -16.97 -7.05
CA HIS A 826 34.31 -16.94 -5.62
C HIS A 826 34.65 -18.25 -4.89
N PHE A 827 34.60 -18.20 -3.56
CA PHE A 827 34.87 -19.28 -2.61
C PHE A 827 33.89 -20.45 -2.73
N GLY A 828 34.37 -21.67 -2.41
CA GLY A 828 33.56 -22.84 -2.05
C GLY A 828 34.09 -23.51 -0.78
N GLU A 829 33.19 -24.22 -0.08
CA GLU A 829 33.46 -25.15 1.03
C GLU A 829 33.55 -26.61 0.54
#